data_AF-A0AAU9NW56-F1
#
_entry.id   AF-A0AAU9NW56-F1
#
_cell.length_a   1.000
_cell.length_b   1.000
_cell.length_c   1.000
_cell.angle_alpha   90.00
_cell.angle_beta   90.00
_cell.angle_gamma   90.00
#
_symmetry.space_group_name_H-M   'P 1'
#
loop_
_entity.id
_entity.type
_entity.pdbx_description
1 polymer ?
#
loop_
_entity_poly.entity_id
_entity_poly.type
_entity_poly.pdbx_seq_one_letter_code
_entity_poly.pdbx_strand_id
1 'polypeptide(L)'
;MAKSPSPAIVDEASATAAYPYPYTANVANFVSVKLSGHDKYQLWKTQMLCLIEGHGMLGFIDGTLEPPPETRPDNAQWWRRSDALLRGWILGSLSDDVLSSIIGLKTAKDVWVYLESSYGSLTPQSSSLVAVKGEIDGGEWKFDGGFMRSTAHSRSLPVPLRGMSQQIDLKGDSATPTVDSKINSRSRKSRGLESTAFPEDSWTGNSPKLLSMDLAEITDFLQEATTNISAYLPLYKAALRGDWDDAQHFIDQEPEAVTANINKYGFTALHIAVGTGKQGITFVQKLVEKISPKSLLKMLTSSEKYTPLHIAAVVGNTDAVKILVNKNHKLLYAEDVDGLLPIHRALINSHKDTFLYLLGVTKANQYPYTFTGNMGVTLLSNVIFAGYFDIALDLISRYPDLATTIPSDNVDAPLMVIARKADAFESGCRLSFFDSLIYKYVPTKLVNLNLNKKQHKMDFWSSVLQEIGFLVWKAVGRILPHITHIQKIKLVHNQAVALVKCLCHEISALNLESNSIYYSKPIIEAASNGAYEVVQEIADTFPQAIWYSDESGHFMIQLAILHRCEKVYNLTYQMSDHKHFHKTLKDSHNNNLLHLAGKLAPPHKLNLVSGAALQMQRELQWFKEVETFVHPKYKMEKNSFEQTPEMLFTKEHKKLVRDGEEWMKKTADSYTVTAGLITTIVFAAAITVPGGNNGDTEQDFLFTLPSRLIMGLATLFLSTSSMMIAFGASLYLLFGQGKDWILIPIAALSGLPITCFVTLQFPLLVELISCTYGRGLFGKQSDRPFY
;
A
#
# COMPACT_ATOMS: atom_id res chain seq x y z
N MET A 1 61.96 15.92 9.07
CA MET A 1 61.63 15.27 7.78
C MET A 1 60.98 13.93 8.08
N ALA A 2 59.72 13.90 8.49
CA ALA A 2 58.53 13.88 7.62
C ALA A 2 58.50 12.65 6.71
N LYS A 3 58.02 11.53 7.27
CA LYS A 3 57.51 10.37 6.52
C LYS A 3 56.06 10.67 6.14
N SER A 4 55.78 10.67 4.84
CA SER A 4 54.45 10.76 4.25
C SER A 4 53.63 9.50 4.59
N PRO A 5 52.36 9.64 5.01
CA PRO A 5 51.44 8.51 5.10
C PRO A 5 50.73 8.27 3.77
N SER A 6 50.54 7.00 3.44
CA SER A 6 49.72 6.48 2.35
C SER A 6 48.25 6.97 2.46
N PRO A 7 47.53 7.16 1.34
CA PRO A 7 46.18 7.70 1.36
C PRO A 7 45.21 6.67 1.96
N ALA A 8 44.51 7.08 3.01
CA ALA A 8 43.36 6.36 3.54
C ALA A 8 42.25 6.36 2.48
N ILE A 9 41.74 5.17 2.20
CA ILE A 9 40.49 4.93 1.46
C ILE A 9 39.38 5.60 2.28
N VAL A 10 38.76 6.63 1.72
CA VAL A 10 37.56 7.26 2.29
C VAL A 10 36.37 6.42 1.86
N ASP A 11 35.65 5.85 2.83
CA ASP A 11 34.35 5.24 2.65
C ASP A 11 33.36 6.23 2.02
N GLU A 12 32.91 5.96 0.79
CA GLU A 12 31.80 6.65 0.13
C GLU A 12 30.43 6.41 0.82
N ALA A 13 30.38 5.57 1.86
CA ALA A 13 29.19 5.33 2.67
C ALA A 13 28.90 6.44 3.71
N SER A 14 29.79 7.44 3.87
CA SER A 14 29.62 8.52 4.86
C SER A 14 28.84 9.74 4.35
N ALA A 15 28.49 9.83 3.05
CA ALA A 15 27.94 11.06 2.47
C ALA A 15 26.41 11.22 2.61
N THR A 16 25.67 10.18 3.00
CA THR A 16 24.19 10.17 3.03
C THR A 16 23.55 10.67 4.32
N ALA A 17 24.31 11.08 5.35
CA ALA A 17 23.74 11.40 6.67
C ALA A 17 24.25 12.71 7.30
N ALA A 18 24.34 13.80 6.52
CA ALA A 18 24.70 15.11 7.11
C ALA A 18 23.51 15.80 7.83
N TYR A 19 22.26 15.56 7.40
CA TYR A 19 21.08 16.24 7.94
C TYR A 19 19.87 15.30 8.08
N PRO A 20 19.12 15.35 9.19
CA PRO A 20 17.94 14.50 9.42
C PRO A 20 16.79 14.85 8.45
N TYR A 21 16.13 13.83 7.87
CA TYR A 21 14.96 14.01 7.01
C TYR A 21 13.85 12.97 7.29
N PRO A 22 13.08 13.15 8.38
CA PRO A 22 12.02 12.24 8.80
C PRO A 22 10.74 12.42 7.97
N TYR A 23 10.76 12.04 6.70
CA TYR A 23 9.63 12.25 5.77
C TYR A 23 8.34 11.52 6.13
N THR A 24 8.41 10.52 7.01
CA THR A 24 7.27 9.72 7.49
C THR A 24 6.57 10.32 8.70
N ALA A 25 7.14 11.36 9.33
CA ALA A 25 6.55 11.98 10.51
C ALA A 25 5.37 12.88 10.15
N ASN A 26 4.23 12.65 10.79
CA ASN A 26 3.03 13.45 10.62
C ASN A 26 2.85 14.38 11.83
N VAL A 27 2.84 15.68 11.57
CA VAL A 27 2.69 16.74 12.59
C VAL A 27 1.44 16.56 13.45
N ALA A 28 0.34 16.11 12.86
CA ALA A 28 -0.93 15.92 13.57
C ALA A 28 -0.86 14.86 14.69
N ASN A 29 0.13 13.95 14.64
CA ASN A 29 0.34 12.95 15.69
C ASN A 29 1.02 13.52 16.94
N PHE A 30 1.69 14.67 16.81
CA PHE A 30 2.49 15.28 17.89
C PHE A 30 1.92 16.61 18.34
N VAL A 31 1.36 17.39 17.42
CA VAL A 31 0.79 18.72 17.66
C VAL A 31 -0.71 18.64 17.43
N SER A 32 -1.46 18.62 18.54
CA SER A 32 -2.93 18.49 18.53
C SER A 32 -3.65 19.83 18.52
N VAL A 33 -2.94 20.92 18.80
CA VAL A 33 -3.49 22.27 18.90
C VAL A 33 -2.89 23.14 17.81
N LYS A 34 -3.73 23.83 17.03
CA LYS A 34 -3.26 24.85 16.09
C LYS A 34 -2.93 26.15 16.82
N LEU A 35 -1.83 26.81 16.44
CA LEU A 35 -1.50 28.13 16.97
C LEU A 35 -2.45 29.18 16.38
N SER A 36 -3.30 29.75 17.24
CA SER A 36 -4.28 30.80 16.88
C SER A 36 -4.16 32.06 17.75
N GLY A 37 -3.26 32.10 18.73
CA GLY A 37 -3.14 33.19 19.69
C GLY A 37 -2.17 32.87 20.84
N HIS A 38 -1.96 33.85 21.73
CA HIS A 38 -1.03 33.75 22.87
C HIS A 38 -1.42 32.67 23.89
N ASP A 39 -2.72 32.43 24.07
CA ASP A 39 -3.30 31.46 25.02
C ASP A 39 -2.86 30.02 24.72
N LYS A 40 -2.69 29.67 23.44
CA LYS A 40 -2.29 28.34 22.99
C LYS A 40 -0.81 28.19 22.72
N TYR A 41 -0.05 29.30 22.74
CA TYR A 41 1.35 29.30 22.35
C TYR A 41 2.22 28.37 23.21
N GLN A 42 2.04 28.39 24.53
CA GLN A 42 2.86 27.54 25.42
C GLN A 42 2.60 26.04 25.20
N LEU A 43 1.34 25.65 25.00
CA LEU A 43 0.95 24.27 24.72
C LEU A 43 1.43 23.82 23.33
N TRP A 44 1.23 24.66 22.32
CA TRP A 44 1.71 24.43 20.96
C TRP A 44 3.24 24.32 20.91
N LYS A 45 3.98 25.24 21.55
CA LYS A 45 5.44 25.26 21.60
C LYS A 45 5.98 23.97 22.22
N THR A 46 5.37 23.51 23.31
CA THR A 46 5.77 22.27 24.00
C THR A 46 5.61 21.05 23.09
N GLN A 47 4.45 20.92 22.43
CA GLN A 47 4.18 19.82 21.51
C GLN A 47 5.11 19.84 20.28
N MET A 48 5.34 21.04 19.73
CA MET A 48 6.20 21.21 18.57
C MET A 48 7.67 20.95 18.91
N LEU A 49 8.15 21.37 20.08
CA LEU A 49 9.51 21.05 20.53
C LEU A 49 9.71 19.54 20.71
N CYS A 50 8.73 18.81 21.26
CA CYS A 50 8.82 17.35 21.36
C CYS A 50 8.95 16.68 19.97
N LEU A 51 8.24 17.18 18.96
CA LEU A 51 8.35 16.70 17.59
C LEU A 51 9.75 16.97 17.00
N ILE A 52 10.27 18.19 17.21
CA ILE A 52 11.56 18.64 16.67
C ILE A 52 12.72 17.91 17.34
N GLU A 53 12.70 17.81 18.67
CA GLU A 53 13.72 17.09 19.47
C GLU A 53 13.70 15.60 19.18
N GLY A 54 12.50 14.98 19.10
CA GLY A 54 12.35 13.55 18.82
C GLY A 54 12.91 13.11 17.46
N HIS A 55 13.12 14.05 16.54
CA HIS A 55 13.71 13.80 15.23
C HIS A 55 15.06 14.48 15.01
N GLY A 56 15.68 15.01 16.08
CA GLY A 56 17.02 15.60 16.02
C GLY A 56 17.13 16.87 15.17
N MET A 57 16.03 17.63 15.01
CA MET A 57 15.98 18.82 14.15
C MET A 57 16.10 20.15 14.91
N LEU A 58 16.40 20.11 16.20
CA LEU A 58 16.55 21.32 17.04
C LEU A 58 17.57 22.30 16.44
N GLY A 59 18.62 21.79 15.80
CA GLY A 59 19.68 22.59 15.21
C GLY A 59 19.24 23.59 14.13
N PHE A 60 18.10 23.32 13.48
CA PHE A 60 17.53 24.21 12.45
C PHE A 60 16.78 25.41 13.04
N ILE A 61 16.35 25.35 14.31
CA ILE A 61 15.63 26.44 14.98
C ILE A 61 16.50 27.22 15.96
N ASP A 62 17.45 26.59 16.64
CA ASP A 62 18.38 27.25 17.56
C ASP A 62 19.55 27.93 16.84
N GLY A 63 19.78 27.57 15.57
CA GLY A 63 20.85 28.10 14.73
C GLY A 63 22.21 27.42 14.90
N THR A 64 22.29 26.29 15.60
CA THR A 64 23.51 25.48 15.68
C THR A 64 23.84 24.77 14.36
N LEU A 65 22.86 24.62 13.45
CA LEU A 65 23.04 24.18 12.06
C LEU A 65 22.80 25.34 11.10
N GLU A 66 23.84 26.15 10.88
CA GLU A 66 23.79 27.24 9.90
C GLU A 66 23.73 26.74 8.44
N PRO A 67 23.11 27.50 7.52
CA PRO A 67 23.10 27.17 6.11
C PRO A 67 24.53 27.09 5.57
N PRO A 68 24.93 25.98 4.91
CA PRO A 68 26.29 25.83 4.41
C PRO A 68 26.58 26.80 3.25
N PRO A 69 27.83 27.28 3.10
CA PRO A 69 28.21 28.20 2.02
C PRO A 69 28.00 27.58 0.63
N GLU A 70 27.67 28.41 -0.36
CA GLU A 70 27.32 28.01 -1.74
C GLU A 70 28.43 27.23 -2.48
N THR A 71 29.63 27.15 -1.91
CA THR A 71 30.80 26.44 -2.47
C THR A 71 30.72 24.91 -2.33
N ARG A 72 29.72 24.36 -1.63
CA ARG A 72 29.43 22.90 -1.56
C ARG A 72 27.94 22.62 -1.88
N PRO A 73 27.58 22.41 -3.16
CA PRO A 73 26.18 22.35 -3.59
C PRO A 73 25.40 21.19 -2.98
N ASP A 74 26.05 20.06 -2.75
CA ASP A 74 25.42 18.83 -2.26
C ASP A 74 24.93 18.99 -0.81
N ASN A 75 25.79 19.44 0.11
CA ASN A 75 25.43 19.72 1.51
C ASN A 75 24.37 20.82 1.65
N ALA A 76 24.41 21.83 0.78
CA ALA A 76 23.41 22.88 0.72
C ALA A 76 22.03 22.38 0.25
N GLN A 77 21.97 21.30 -0.54
CA GLN A 77 20.71 20.69 -0.95
C GLN A 77 20.06 19.92 0.20
N TRP A 78 20.82 19.11 0.94
CA TRP A 78 20.27 18.33 2.07
C TRP A 78 19.83 19.23 3.23
N TRP A 79 20.60 20.26 3.57
CA TRP A 79 20.20 21.25 4.58
C TRP A 79 18.89 21.94 4.18
N ARG A 80 18.78 22.46 2.93
CA ARG A 80 17.57 23.13 2.44
C ARG A 80 16.34 22.23 2.47
N ARG A 81 16.52 20.95 2.15
CA ARG A 81 15.45 19.95 2.18
C ARG A 81 14.93 19.73 3.60
N SER A 82 15.82 19.60 4.59
CA SER A 82 15.45 19.42 6.01
C SER A 82 14.83 20.69 6.61
N ASP A 83 15.38 21.87 6.32
CA ASP A 83 14.81 23.16 6.73
C ASP A 83 13.39 23.37 6.14
N ALA A 84 13.20 23.04 4.86
CA ALA A 84 11.90 23.15 4.21
C ALA A 84 10.85 22.19 4.80
N LEU A 85 11.25 20.97 5.19
CA LEU A 85 10.36 20.02 5.86
C LEU A 85 9.91 20.55 7.21
N LEU A 86 10.86 21.01 8.04
CA LEU A 86 10.56 21.57 9.35
C LEU A 86 9.70 22.84 9.25
N ARG A 87 9.99 23.71 8.29
CA ARG A 87 9.15 24.88 7.99
C ARG A 87 7.73 24.46 7.60
N GLY A 88 7.60 23.43 6.76
CA GLY A 88 6.31 22.85 6.40
C GLY A 88 5.53 22.31 7.60
N TRP A 89 6.23 21.72 8.57
CA TRP A 89 5.60 21.24 9.81
C TRP A 89 5.08 22.36 10.68
N ILE A 90 5.89 23.41 10.86
CA ILE A 90 5.50 24.58 11.63
C ILE A 90 4.26 25.20 10.97
N LEU A 91 4.32 25.51 9.67
CA LEU A 91 3.21 26.10 8.92
C LEU A 91 1.92 25.25 8.96
N GLY A 92 2.04 23.92 8.80
CA GLY A 92 0.88 23.01 8.87
C GLY A 92 0.19 22.97 10.23
N SER A 93 0.85 23.45 11.29
CA SER A 93 0.32 23.52 12.65
C SER A 93 -0.24 24.90 13.04
N LEU A 94 -0.24 25.88 12.12
CA LEU A 94 -0.76 27.21 12.37
C LEU A 94 -2.22 27.35 11.90
N SER A 95 -2.93 28.33 12.46
CA SER A 95 -4.23 28.77 11.93
C SER A 95 -4.03 29.72 10.74
N ASP A 96 -5.09 29.90 9.94
CA ASP A 96 -5.04 30.71 8.71
C ASP A 96 -4.67 32.18 9.02
N ASP A 97 -5.12 32.70 10.16
CA ASP A 97 -4.82 34.06 10.62
C ASP A 97 -3.31 34.25 10.87
N VAL A 98 -2.67 33.29 11.53
CA VAL A 98 -1.24 33.32 11.86
C VAL A 98 -0.37 32.99 10.63
N LEU A 99 -0.87 32.17 9.71
CA LEU A 99 -0.16 31.88 8.45
C LEU A 99 0.04 33.14 7.61
N SER A 100 -0.95 34.03 7.58
CA SER A 100 -0.92 35.26 6.79
C SER A 100 0.21 36.21 7.20
N SER A 101 0.63 36.20 8.47
CA SER A 101 1.68 37.09 9.01
C SER A 101 3.11 36.56 8.81
N ILE A 102 3.26 35.32 8.33
CA ILE A 102 4.55 34.61 8.21
C ILE A 102 4.96 34.46 6.73
N ILE A 103 4.09 34.85 5.79
CA ILE A 103 4.34 34.82 4.35
C ILE A 103 5.55 35.71 4.02
N GLY A 104 6.69 35.08 3.67
CA GLY A 104 7.92 35.77 3.28
C GLY A 104 9.17 35.36 4.07
N LEU A 105 9.02 34.67 5.21
CA LEU A 105 10.16 34.15 5.98
C LEU A 105 10.78 32.93 5.30
N LYS A 106 12.12 32.92 5.17
CA LYS A 106 12.84 31.99 4.29
C LYS A 106 13.27 30.70 4.99
N THR A 107 13.57 30.73 6.29
CA THR A 107 14.05 29.54 7.03
C THR A 107 13.10 29.13 8.14
N ALA A 108 13.18 27.88 8.61
CA ALA A 108 12.42 27.42 9.78
C ALA A 108 12.80 28.21 11.05
N LYS A 109 14.07 28.61 11.18
CA LYS A 109 14.57 29.51 12.23
C LYS A 109 13.84 30.85 12.24
N ASP A 110 13.73 31.49 11.08
CA ASP A 110 13.08 32.81 10.98
C ASP A 110 11.62 32.72 11.43
N VAL A 111 10.91 31.67 10.98
CA VAL A 111 9.53 31.41 11.38
C VAL A 111 9.42 31.17 12.89
N TRP A 112 10.33 30.37 13.46
CA TRP A 112 10.34 30.05 14.89
C TRP A 112 10.57 31.30 15.75
N VAL A 113 11.56 32.12 15.41
CA VAL A 113 11.88 33.36 16.12
C VAL A 113 10.75 34.38 16.02
N TYR A 114 10.10 34.48 14.85
CA TYR A 114 8.93 35.34 14.68
C TYR A 114 7.76 34.90 15.56
N LEU A 115 7.44 33.60 15.58
CA LEU A 115 6.37 33.07 16.43
C LEU A 115 6.68 33.26 17.92
N GLU A 116 7.94 33.09 18.32
CA GLU A 116 8.36 33.26 19.70
C GLU A 116 8.31 34.71 20.17
N SER A 117 8.75 35.65 19.34
CA SER A 117 8.65 37.08 19.64
C SER A 117 7.21 37.60 19.60
N SER A 118 6.37 37.06 18.71
CA SER A 118 4.99 37.53 18.51
C SER A 118 4.02 36.95 19.53
N TYR A 119 4.21 35.69 19.96
CA TYR A 119 3.25 34.99 20.82
C TYR A 119 3.82 34.54 22.18
N GLY A 120 5.14 34.59 22.38
CA GLY A 120 5.81 34.06 23.57
C GLY A 120 5.74 34.92 24.84
N SER A 121 5.40 36.21 24.73
CA SER A 121 5.27 37.09 25.91
C SER A 121 3.86 36.98 26.53
N LEU A 122 3.79 36.47 27.76
CA LEU A 122 2.62 36.63 28.64
C LEU A 122 2.70 38.01 29.33
N THR A 123 1.79 38.92 29.01
CA THR A 123 1.34 39.94 29.97
C THR A 123 0.00 39.48 30.57
N PRO A 124 -0.15 39.44 31.91
CA PRO A 124 -1.37 38.97 32.53
C PRO A 124 -2.40 40.10 32.55
N GLN A 125 -3.59 39.92 31.96
CA GLN A 125 -4.85 40.43 32.54
C GLN A 125 -6.14 40.00 31.81
N SER A 126 -7.15 39.77 32.64
CA SER A 126 -8.61 39.79 32.43
C SER A 126 -9.34 38.52 31.94
N SER A 127 -9.80 37.75 32.93
CA SER A 127 -11.21 37.39 33.15
C SER A 127 -12.13 37.12 31.96
N SER A 128 -12.61 35.88 31.86
CA SER A 128 -14.06 35.63 32.02
C SER A 128 -14.31 34.19 32.45
N LEU A 129 -14.78 34.07 33.69
CA LEU A 129 -15.45 32.89 34.23
C LEU A 129 -16.76 32.67 33.48
N VAL A 130 -16.96 31.47 32.95
CA VAL A 130 -18.30 30.86 32.89
C VAL A 130 -18.17 29.48 33.51
N ALA A 131 -18.46 29.43 34.80
CA ALA A 131 -18.64 28.20 35.55
C ALA A 131 -20.05 27.66 35.27
N VAL A 132 -20.12 26.45 34.72
CA VAL A 132 -21.32 25.61 34.79
C VAL A 132 -21.32 24.97 36.18
N LYS A 133 -22.37 25.25 36.93
CA LYS A 133 -22.63 24.78 38.29
C LYS A 133 -23.08 23.31 38.24
N GLY A 134 -22.45 22.46 39.03
CA GLY A 134 -22.87 21.07 39.27
C GLY A 134 -22.37 20.63 40.64
N GLU A 135 -23.28 20.60 41.60
CA GLU A 135 -23.10 20.29 43.02
C GLU A 135 -22.40 18.95 43.26
N ILE A 136 -21.40 18.91 44.14
CA ILE A 136 -21.12 17.74 44.97
C ILE A 136 -20.75 18.24 46.37
N ASP A 137 -21.50 17.69 47.33
CA ASP A 137 -21.46 17.89 48.77
C ASP A 137 -20.05 17.81 49.37
N GLY A 138 -19.80 18.65 50.37
CA GLY A 138 -18.56 18.71 51.12
C GLY A 138 -18.47 17.64 52.20
N GLY A 139 -17.29 17.03 52.32
CA GLY A 139 -16.83 16.33 53.50
C GLY A 139 -15.33 16.60 53.67
N GLU A 140 -14.99 17.31 54.74
CA GLU A 140 -13.61 17.52 55.24
C GLU A 140 -12.86 16.19 55.41
N TRP A 141 -11.52 16.20 55.38
CA TRP A 141 -10.65 15.87 56.54
C TRP A 141 -9.19 16.27 56.25
N LYS A 142 -8.62 17.03 57.19
CA LYS A 142 -7.24 17.50 57.30
C LYS A 142 -6.24 16.36 57.52
N PHE A 143 -4.96 16.59 57.19
CA PHE A 143 -3.86 16.20 58.06
C PHE A 143 -2.71 17.22 57.99
N ASP A 144 -2.48 17.91 59.12
CA ASP A 144 -1.25 18.62 59.45
C ASP A 144 -0.26 17.65 60.10
N GLY A 145 1.04 17.87 59.87
CA GLY A 145 2.12 17.18 60.57
C GLY A 145 3.48 17.41 59.94
N GLY A 146 4.04 18.61 60.12
CA GLY A 146 5.37 18.96 59.63
C GLY A 146 6.52 18.41 60.49
N PHE A 147 7.75 18.55 60.00
CA PHE A 147 8.84 19.22 60.72
C PHE A 147 10.01 19.59 59.78
N MET A 148 10.30 20.90 59.77
CA MET A 148 11.56 21.64 59.58
C MET A 148 12.58 21.38 58.45
N ARG A 149 12.66 22.41 57.59
CA ARG A 149 13.83 23.29 57.28
C ARG A 149 15.23 22.64 57.13
N SER A 150 15.79 22.78 55.93
CA SER A 150 17.01 23.56 55.71
C SER A 150 17.16 23.92 54.22
N THR A 151 17.73 25.08 53.96
CA THR A 151 17.67 25.89 52.75
C THR A 151 18.89 25.75 51.84
N ALA A 152 18.62 26.05 50.56
CA ALA A 152 19.40 26.86 49.60
C ALA A 152 20.68 26.31 48.93
N HIS A 153 20.61 26.31 47.58
CA HIS A 153 21.57 26.89 46.60
C HIS A 153 22.96 26.21 46.55
N SER A 154 23.65 26.02 45.42
CA SER A 154 23.57 26.42 44.02
C SER A 154 24.76 25.71 43.32
N ARG A 155 24.71 25.55 41.98
CA ARG A 155 25.83 25.53 40.99
C ARG A 155 27.20 24.95 41.44
N SER A 156 27.88 24.04 40.76
CA SER A 156 28.21 23.97 39.33
C SER A 156 29.16 22.77 39.13
N LEU A 157 29.17 22.23 37.89
CA LEU A 157 30.17 21.35 37.23
C LEU A 157 31.64 21.50 37.73
N PRO A 158 32.51 20.45 37.66
CA PRO A 158 33.03 19.98 36.35
C PRO A 158 33.53 18.52 36.23
N VAL A 159 33.77 18.11 34.98
CA VAL A 159 34.60 16.98 34.47
C VAL A 159 36.09 17.46 34.48
N PRO A 160 37.17 16.65 34.73
CA PRO A 160 37.72 15.70 33.74
C PRO A 160 38.60 14.51 34.20
N LEU A 161 38.99 13.72 33.19
CA LEU A 161 39.84 12.52 33.10
C LEU A 161 41.30 12.60 33.60
N ARG A 162 41.83 11.46 34.12
CA ARG A 162 43.19 10.82 34.01
C ARG A 162 43.52 10.08 35.33
N GLY A 163 44.26 8.97 35.41
CA GLY A 163 45.00 8.15 34.46
C GLY A 163 45.78 7.01 35.16
N MET A 164 46.28 6.08 34.32
CA MET A 164 47.51 5.26 34.40
C MET A 164 47.88 4.35 35.60
N SER A 165 48.07 3.08 35.21
CA SER A 165 49.26 2.19 35.41
C SER A 165 49.64 1.67 36.80
N GLN A 166 49.76 0.34 36.87
CA GLN A 166 50.92 -0.31 37.50
C GLN A 166 51.24 -1.66 36.83
N GLN A 167 52.54 -1.91 36.71
CA GLN A 167 53.24 -3.05 36.11
C GLN A 167 53.96 -3.79 37.25
N ILE A 168 54.07 -5.13 37.19
CA ILE A 168 55.19 -5.98 37.67
C ILE A 168 54.94 -7.43 37.14
N ASP A 169 55.65 -7.76 36.06
CA ASP A 169 56.64 -8.86 35.82
C ASP A 169 56.74 -10.05 36.83
N LEU A 170 57.11 -11.32 36.55
CA LEU A 170 58.03 -11.96 35.58
C LEU A 170 57.75 -13.48 35.43
N LYS A 171 58.09 -14.01 34.23
CA LYS A 171 58.64 -15.36 33.88
C LYS A 171 57.79 -16.64 33.95
N GLY A 172 57.86 -17.41 32.86
CA GLY A 172 57.96 -18.88 32.91
C GLY A 172 57.20 -19.66 31.84
N ASP A 173 57.92 -20.00 30.76
CA ASP A 173 57.92 -21.31 30.07
C ASP A 173 56.80 -21.74 29.11
N SER A 174 57.24 -21.81 27.83
CA SER A 174 57.16 -22.92 26.87
C SER A 174 55.86 -23.72 26.72
N ALA A 175 55.32 -23.75 25.50
CA ALA A 175 55.55 -24.83 24.55
C ALA A 175 54.57 -24.74 23.37
N THR A 176 55.14 -24.73 22.16
CA THR A 176 54.47 -25.11 20.91
C THR A 176 54.13 -26.62 20.92
N PRO A 177 53.31 -27.09 19.96
CA PRO A 177 53.95 -27.65 18.78
C PRO A 177 53.37 -27.15 17.45
N THR A 178 54.32 -26.85 16.58
CA THR A 178 54.29 -26.75 15.12
C THR A 178 54.10 -28.14 14.46
N VAL A 179 53.65 -28.21 13.20
CA VAL A 179 54.41 -28.64 11.98
C VAL A 179 53.37 -29.36 11.09
N ASP A 180 53.23 -29.30 9.76
CA ASP A 180 53.92 -28.73 8.58
C ASP A 180 53.03 -29.14 7.36
N SER A 181 53.14 -28.71 6.09
CA SER A 181 54.03 -27.83 5.34
C SER A 181 53.54 -27.75 3.86
N LYS A 182 54.21 -26.87 3.10
CA LYS A 182 54.46 -26.86 1.63
C LYS A 182 53.42 -26.14 0.77
N ILE A 183 53.69 -24.91 0.32
CA ILE A 183 54.64 -24.50 -0.76
C ILE A 183 54.29 -25.13 -2.11
N ASN A 184 53.73 -24.34 -3.02
CA ASN A 184 54.40 -24.03 -4.29
C ASN A 184 53.69 -22.91 -5.07
N SER A 185 54.42 -21.84 -5.29
CA SER A 185 54.26 -20.93 -6.41
C SER A 185 54.82 -21.59 -7.67
N ARG A 186 54.12 -21.49 -8.80
CA ARG A 186 54.78 -21.37 -10.12
C ARG A 186 53.84 -20.86 -11.21
N SER A 187 54.40 -19.91 -11.93
CA SER A 187 53.90 -19.12 -13.04
C SER A 187 53.94 -19.83 -14.40
N ARG A 188 53.24 -19.19 -15.36
CA ARG A 188 53.54 -19.05 -16.80
C ARG A 188 53.22 -20.24 -17.72
N LYS A 189 52.40 -19.95 -18.75
CA LYS A 189 52.93 -19.54 -20.06
C LYS A 189 51.89 -18.86 -20.96
N SER A 190 52.40 -17.87 -21.67
CA SER A 190 51.79 -16.94 -22.62
C SER A 190 51.90 -17.43 -24.07
N ARG A 191 51.07 -16.83 -24.94
CA ARG A 191 51.30 -16.39 -26.35
C ARG A 191 49.92 -16.16 -27.00
N GLY A 192 49.59 -15.08 -27.70
CA GLY A 192 50.33 -13.90 -28.15
C GLY A 192 49.54 -13.21 -29.27
N LEU A 193 49.53 -11.86 -29.24
CA LEU A 193 49.55 -10.88 -30.35
C LEU A 193 48.62 -11.06 -31.58
N GLU A 194 47.97 -10.02 -32.13
CA GLU A 194 48.55 -8.74 -32.58
C GLU A 194 47.59 -7.55 -32.50
N SER A 195 48.19 -6.36 -32.32
CA SER A 195 47.60 -5.03 -32.49
C SER A 195 48.21 -4.35 -33.71
N THR A 196 47.46 -3.47 -34.39
CA THR A 196 48.02 -2.40 -35.24
C THR A 196 47.04 -1.22 -35.23
N ALA A 197 47.37 0.07 -35.14
CA ALA A 197 48.55 0.85 -34.74
C ALA A 197 48.11 2.34 -34.74
N PHE A 198 48.43 3.09 -33.67
CA PHE A 198 48.86 4.50 -33.48
C PHE A 198 48.58 5.62 -34.54
N PRO A 199 48.50 6.93 -34.17
CA PRO A 199 49.33 7.57 -33.12
C PRO A 199 48.68 8.62 -32.19
N GLU A 200 49.17 8.63 -30.95
CA GLU A 200 49.33 9.86 -30.16
C GLU A 200 50.58 10.56 -30.68
N ASP A 201 50.43 11.82 -31.11
CA ASP A 201 51.48 12.83 -30.97
C ASP A 201 50.87 14.24 -31.11
N SER A 202 51.35 15.13 -30.24
CA SER A 202 51.19 16.59 -30.24
C SER A 202 49.79 17.13 -29.94
N TRP A 203 49.58 17.66 -28.73
CA TRP A 203 49.26 19.09 -28.53
C TRP A 203 49.70 19.52 -27.13
N THR A 204 50.82 20.19 -27.11
CA THR A 204 51.24 21.15 -26.09
C THR A 204 50.21 22.28 -25.94
N GLY A 205 49.92 22.69 -24.71
CA GLY A 205 49.56 24.08 -24.39
C GLY A 205 48.08 24.44 -24.38
N ASN A 206 47.67 24.97 -23.20
CA ASN A 206 46.46 25.75 -22.90
C ASN A 206 45.12 25.01 -22.86
N SER A 207 44.73 24.62 -21.65
CA SER A 207 43.32 24.57 -21.26
C SER A 207 42.63 25.89 -21.60
N PRO A 208 41.40 25.88 -22.18
CA PRO A 208 40.62 27.10 -22.24
C PRO A 208 40.29 27.49 -20.81
N LYS A 209 40.80 28.64 -20.36
CA LYS A 209 40.19 29.37 -19.25
C LYS A 209 38.69 29.40 -19.52
N LEU A 210 37.89 28.85 -18.60
CA LEU A 210 36.49 29.24 -18.52
C LEU A 210 36.47 30.77 -18.48
N LEU A 211 36.01 31.40 -19.55
CA LEU A 211 35.58 32.78 -19.50
C LEU A 211 34.47 32.84 -18.45
N SER A 212 34.67 33.63 -17.42
CA SER A 212 33.58 34.11 -16.59
C SER A 212 32.63 34.87 -17.51
N MET A 213 31.50 34.24 -17.89
CA MET A 213 30.42 34.94 -18.56
C MET A 213 29.95 36.07 -17.65
N ASP A 214 29.83 37.26 -18.22
CA ASP A 214 29.50 38.46 -17.47
C ASP A 214 28.05 38.38 -16.99
N LEU A 215 27.73 38.93 -15.81
CA LEU A 215 26.37 38.90 -15.26
C LEU A 215 25.37 39.57 -16.23
N ALA A 216 25.88 40.52 -17.02
CA ALA A 216 25.21 41.22 -18.11
C ALA A 216 24.82 40.29 -19.29
N GLU A 217 25.70 39.36 -19.68
CA GLU A 217 25.42 38.39 -20.76
C GLU A 217 24.36 37.36 -20.32
N ILE A 218 24.36 36.98 -19.05
CA ILE A 218 23.34 36.09 -18.48
C ILE A 218 21.99 36.81 -18.42
N THR A 219 21.97 38.09 -18.03
CA THR A 219 20.73 38.87 -18.05
C THR A 219 20.23 39.14 -19.46
N ASP A 220 21.11 39.41 -20.44
CA ASP A 220 20.71 39.55 -21.85
C ASP A 220 20.20 38.23 -22.42
N PHE A 221 20.83 37.09 -22.12
CA PHE A 221 20.34 35.77 -22.53
C PHE A 221 18.98 35.42 -21.89
N LEU A 222 18.80 35.73 -20.60
CA LEU A 222 17.52 35.52 -19.90
C LEU A 222 16.44 36.48 -20.40
N GLN A 223 16.79 37.72 -20.74
CA GLN A 223 15.92 38.72 -21.35
C GLN A 223 15.53 38.32 -22.78
N GLU A 224 16.48 37.83 -23.58
CA GLU A 224 16.27 37.35 -24.94
C GLU A 224 15.38 36.09 -24.95
N ALA A 225 15.63 35.14 -24.04
CA ALA A 225 14.79 33.95 -23.87
C ALA A 225 13.36 34.29 -23.41
N THR A 226 13.19 35.24 -22.49
CA THR A 226 11.84 35.69 -22.06
C THR A 226 11.11 36.51 -23.12
N THR A 227 11.84 37.31 -23.90
CA THR A 227 11.29 38.07 -25.03
C THR A 227 10.80 37.14 -26.15
N ASN A 228 11.58 36.10 -26.48
CA ASN A 228 11.23 35.12 -27.50
C ASN A 228 10.01 34.25 -27.10
N ILE A 229 9.87 33.89 -25.81
CA ILE A 229 8.68 33.18 -25.30
C ILE A 229 7.42 34.06 -25.40
N SER A 230 7.54 35.37 -25.18
CA SER A 230 6.41 36.30 -25.31
C SER A 230 5.95 36.47 -26.78
N ALA A 231 6.89 36.41 -27.73
CA ALA A 231 6.61 36.50 -29.16
C ALA A 231 5.78 35.31 -29.67
N TYR A 232 6.06 34.09 -29.20
CA TYR A 232 5.32 32.88 -29.60
C TYR A 232 4.03 32.63 -28.78
N LEU A 233 3.66 33.53 -27.86
CA LEU A 233 2.45 33.37 -27.05
C LEU A 233 1.15 33.24 -27.89
N PRO A 234 0.95 33.97 -29.00
CA PRO A 234 -0.22 33.78 -29.87
C PRO A 234 -0.26 32.35 -30.46
N LEU A 235 0.87 31.87 -30.99
CA LEU A 235 0.98 30.52 -31.54
C LEU A 235 0.75 29.44 -30.47
N TYR A 236 1.26 29.65 -29.25
CA TYR A 236 0.97 28.78 -28.11
C TYR A 236 -0.52 28.69 -27.79
N LYS A 237 -1.22 29.83 -27.71
CA LYS A 237 -2.67 29.87 -27.43
C LYS A 237 -3.47 29.22 -28.55
N ALA A 238 -3.09 29.45 -29.80
CA ALA A 238 -3.72 28.83 -30.97
C ALA A 238 -3.55 27.31 -30.94
N ALA A 239 -2.32 26.81 -30.71
CA ALA A 239 -2.05 25.38 -30.56
C ALA A 239 -2.82 24.73 -29.39
N LEU A 240 -2.95 25.44 -28.26
CA LEU A 240 -3.70 24.98 -27.09
C LEU A 240 -5.22 24.88 -27.35
N ARG A 241 -5.76 25.78 -28.17
CA ARG A 241 -7.19 25.81 -28.53
C ARG A 241 -7.52 24.93 -29.74
N GLY A 242 -6.51 24.44 -30.46
CA GLY A 242 -6.69 23.79 -31.76
C GLY A 242 -7.09 24.75 -32.88
N ASP A 243 -6.86 26.06 -32.70
CA ASP A 243 -7.23 27.09 -33.67
C ASP A 243 -6.16 27.15 -34.78
N TRP A 244 -6.46 26.50 -35.89
CA TRP A 244 -5.53 26.43 -37.01
C TRP A 244 -5.41 27.75 -37.76
N ASP A 245 -6.48 28.53 -37.85
CA ASP A 245 -6.51 29.70 -38.74
C ASP A 245 -5.62 30.81 -38.16
N ASP A 246 -5.70 31.04 -36.84
CA ASP A 246 -4.82 31.94 -36.11
C ASP A 246 -3.35 31.48 -36.15
N ALA A 247 -3.10 30.18 -36.00
CA ALA A 247 -1.74 29.63 -36.07
C ALA A 247 -1.15 29.69 -37.49
N GLN A 248 -1.97 29.44 -38.51
CA GLN A 248 -1.57 29.51 -39.91
C GLN A 248 -1.17 30.93 -40.27
N HIS A 249 -1.94 31.94 -39.84
CA HIS A 249 -1.59 33.33 -40.03
C HIS A 249 -0.25 33.69 -39.38
N PHE A 250 0.01 33.21 -38.16
CA PHE A 250 1.31 33.41 -37.50
C PHE A 250 2.46 32.72 -38.24
N ILE A 251 2.27 31.45 -38.65
CA ILE A 251 3.28 30.65 -39.35
C ILE A 251 3.60 31.22 -40.74
N ASP A 252 2.61 31.81 -41.42
CA ASP A 252 2.82 32.43 -42.73
C ASP A 252 3.66 33.71 -42.63
N GLN A 253 3.60 34.41 -41.48
CA GLN A 253 4.47 35.54 -41.16
C GLN A 253 5.86 35.09 -40.70
N GLU A 254 5.95 34.00 -39.94
CA GLU A 254 7.20 33.45 -39.41
C GLU A 254 7.31 31.93 -39.70
N PRO A 255 7.83 31.54 -40.88
CA PRO A 255 7.90 30.13 -41.27
C PRO A 255 8.74 29.24 -40.33
N GLU A 256 9.71 29.82 -39.62
CA GLU A 256 10.57 29.12 -38.66
C GLU A 256 9.82 28.68 -37.40
N ALA A 257 8.67 29.31 -37.10
CA ALA A 257 7.84 29.04 -35.93
C ALA A 257 7.27 27.60 -35.90
N VAL A 258 7.19 26.95 -37.07
CA VAL A 258 6.71 25.56 -37.21
C VAL A 258 7.53 24.57 -36.38
N THR A 259 8.84 24.81 -36.23
CA THR A 259 9.76 23.95 -35.48
C THR A 259 10.35 24.63 -34.25
N ALA A 260 10.01 25.90 -33.99
CA ALA A 260 10.54 26.67 -32.89
C ALA A 260 10.05 26.16 -31.52
N ASN A 261 10.90 26.34 -30.51
CA ASN A 261 10.53 26.13 -29.12
C ASN A 261 9.77 27.36 -28.63
N ILE A 262 8.47 27.19 -28.36
CA ILE A 262 7.53 28.26 -28.05
C ILE A 262 7.33 28.48 -26.53
N ASN A 263 7.97 27.68 -25.68
CA ASN A 263 7.92 27.88 -24.22
C ASN A 263 9.24 27.49 -23.53
N LYS A 264 9.35 27.84 -22.24
CA LYS A 264 10.53 27.58 -21.39
C LYS A 264 10.90 26.10 -21.21
N TYR A 265 9.99 25.19 -21.56
CA TYR A 265 10.20 23.75 -21.46
C TYR A 265 10.65 23.12 -22.78
N GLY A 266 10.88 23.92 -23.83
CA GLY A 266 11.26 23.45 -25.15
C GLY A 266 10.12 22.80 -25.93
N PHE A 267 8.86 23.12 -25.62
CA PHE A 267 7.74 22.59 -26.38
C PHE A 267 7.61 23.38 -27.68
N THR A 268 7.20 22.69 -28.74
CA THR A 268 6.85 23.29 -30.02
C THR A 268 5.34 23.41 -30.10
N ALA A 269 4.81 24.14 -31.11
CA ALA A 269 3.36 24.18 -31.35
C ALA A 269 2.76 22.77 -31.51
N LEU A 270 3.51 21.85 -32.12
CA LEU A 270 3.09 20.46 -32.28
C LEU A 270 3.03 19.70 -30.94
N HIS A 271 4.02 19.87 -30.06
CA HIS A 271 3.99 19.26 -28.73
C HIS A 271 2.74 19.67 -27.94
N ILE A 272 2.40 20.96 -27.98
CA ILE A 272 1.22 21.50 -27.31
C ILE A 272 -0.06 20.94 -27.93
N ALA A 273 -0.22 21.04 -29.25
CA ALA A 273 -1.42 20.57 -29.94
C ALA A 273 -1.68 19.08 -29.72
N VAL A 274 -0.64 18.23 -29.76
CA VAL A 274 -0.76 16.80 -29.45
C VAL A 274 -1.27 16.56 -28.04
N GLY A 275 -0.81 17.35 -27.07
CA GLY A 275 -1.22 17.26 -25.67
C GLY A 275 -2.67 17.68 -25.39
N THR A 276 -3.33 18.38 -26.30
CA THR A 276 -4.76 18.77 -26.17
C THR A 276 -5.75 17.63 -26.46
N GLY A 277 -5.25 16.46 -26.87
CA GLY A 277 -6.09 15.32 -27.20
C GLY A 277 -6.86 15.51 -28.51
N LYS A 278 -8.16 15.17 -28.51
CA LYS A 278 -9.00 15.19 -29.72
C LYS A 278 -9.25 16.60 -30.27
N GLN A 279 -9.23 17.62 -29.41
CA GLN A 279 -9.56 19.01 -29.81
C GLN A 279 -8.53 19.57 -30.79
N GLY A 280 -7.24 19.28 -30.59
CA GLY A 280 -6.18 19.71 -31.49
C GLY A 280 -5.90 18.77 -32.67
N ILE A 281 -6.71 17.74 -32.94
CA ILE A 281 -6.34 16.73 -33.94
C ILE A 281 -6.26 17.29 -35.36
N THR A 282 -7.18 18.18 -35.74
CA THR A 282 -7.18 18.86 -37.04
C THR A 282 -5.96 19.78 -37.18
N PHE A 283 -5.61 20.48 -36.11
CA PHE A 283 -4.39 21.27 -36.00
C PHE A 283 -3.15 20.40 -36.19
N VAL A 284 -3.08 19.25 -35.50
CA VAL A 284 -1.98 18.28 -35.61
C VAL A 284 -1.84 17.77 -37.05
N GLN A 285 -2.94 17.39 -37.71
CA GLN A 285 -2.90 16.92 -39.10
C GLN A 285 -2.28 17.96 -40.04
N LYS A 286 -2.81 19.18 -40.03
CA LYS A 286 -2.35 20.27 -40.91
C LYS A 286 -0.91 20.70 -40.60
N LEU A 287 -0.52 20.74 -39.31
CA LEU A 287 0.84 21.09 -38.93
C LEU A 287 1.85 20.01 -39.35
N VAL A 288 1.51 18.73 -39.14
CA VAL A 288 2.37 17.60 -39.52
C VAL A 288 2.54 17.48 -41.03
N GLU A 289 1.55 17.90 -41.83
CA GLU A 289 1.68 17.99 -43.29
C GLU A 289 2.82 18.95 -43.70
N LYS A 290 2.93 20.11 -43.05
CA LYS A 290 3.98 21.13 -43.31
C LYS A 290 5.36 20.75 -42.79
N ILE A 291 5.47 19.85 -41.81
CA ILE A 291 6.75 19.45 -41.20
C ILE A 291 7.44 18.34 -42.01
N SER A 292 8.76 18.45 -42.19
CA SER A 292 9.57 17.39 -42.80
C SER A 292 9.77 16.21 -41.82
N PRO A 293 9.80 14.94 -42.28
CA PRO A 293 10.04 13.80 -41.39
C PRO A 293 11.34 13.90 -40.58
N LYS A 294 12.40 14.47 -41.15
CA LYS A 294 13.70 14.67 -40.45
C LYS A 294 13.59 15.71 -39.34
N SER A 295 12.86 16.80 -39.57
CA SER A 295 12.62 17.84 -38.55
C SER A 295 11.83 17.27 -37.38
N LEU A 296 10.82 16.43 -37.65
CA LEU A 296 9.97 15.84 -36.63
C LEU A 296 10.72 14.99 -35.58
N LEU A 297 11.82 14.33 -35.98
CA LEU A 297 12.70 13.59 -35.06
C LEU A 297 13.54 14.50 -34.16
N LYS A 298 13.83 15.72 -34.61
CA LYS A 298 14.65 16.70 -33.88
C LYS A 298 13.83 17.60 -32.96
N MET A 299 12.50 17.53 -33.04
CA MET A 299 11.60 18.26 -32.15
C MET A 299 11.61 17.56 -30.79
N LEU A 300 12.50 18.00 -29.91
CA LEU A 300 12.70 17.43 -28.58
C LEU A 300 12.41 18.49 -27.52
N THR A 301 11.71 18.11 -26.45
CA THR A 301 11.56 18.98 -25.28
C THR A 301 12.89 19.15 -24.54
N SER A 302 13.05 20.26 -23.81
CA SER A 302 14.33 20.61 -23.19
C SER A 302 14.69 19.72 -22.00
N SER A 303 13.71 19.33 -21.17
CA SER A 303 13.97 18.56 -19.94
C SER A 303 14.01 17.06 -20.19
N GLU A 304 13.01 16.52 -20.90
CA GLU A 304 12.80 15.07 -21.04
C GLU A 304 13.22 14.51 -22.41
N LYS A 305 13.62 15.36 -23.36
CA LYS A 305 13.84 14.99 -24.77
C LYS A 305 12.64 14.26 -25.40
N TYR A 306 11.42 14.62 -25.00
CA TYR A 306 10.22 14.04 -25.59
C TYR A 306 10.05 14.52 -27.02
N THR A 307 9.79 13.56 -27.91
CA THR A 307 9.26 13.82 -29.25
C THR A 307 7.75 14.06 -29.17
N PRO A 308 7.11 14.59 -30.23
CA PRO A 308 5.66 14.67 -30.29
C PRO A 308 4.97 13.31 -30.11
N LEU A 309 5.63 12.22 -30.50
CA LEU A 309 5.09 10.87 -30.30
C LEU A 309 5.13 10.43 -28.84
N HIS A 310 6.16 10.84 -28.07
CA HIS A 310 6.18 10.63 -26.62
C HIS A 310 5.03 11.35 -25.95
N ILE A 311 4.78 12.63 -26.28
CA ILE A 311 3.63 13.37 -25.73
C ILE A 311 2.31 12.69 -26.08
N ALA A 312 2.15 12.24 -27.34
CA ALA A 312 0.95 11.52 -27.76
C ALA A 312 0.74 10.22 -26.98
N ALA A 313 1.82 9.50 -26.68
CA ALA A 313 1.81 8.29 -25.87
C ALA A 313 1.49 8.58 -24.38
N VAL A 314 2.09 9.62 -23.80
CA VAL A 314 1.88 10.05 -22.40
C VAL A 314 0.44 10.52 -22.16
N VAL A 315 -0.17 11.20 -23.13
CA VAL A 315 -1.55 11.73 -23.02
C VAL A 315 -2.60 10.72 -23.53
N GLY A 316 -2.17 9.68 -24.25
CA GLY A 316 -3.08 8.68 -24.82
C GLY A 316 -3.82 9.16 -26.07
N ASN A 317 -3.27 10.12 -26.81
CA ASN A 317 -3.86 10.62 -28.05
C ASN A 317 -3.59 9.66 -29.22
N THR A 318 -4.35 8.56 -29.30
CA THR A 318 -4.17 7.49 -30.30
C THR A 318 -4.25 8.00 -31.74
N ASP A 319 -5.09 9.01 -32.01
CA ASP A 319 -5.24 9.57 -33.35
C ASP A 319 -3.99 10.38 -33.76
N ALA A 320 -3.43 11.18 -32.84
CA ALA A 320 -2.15 11.84 -33.07
C ALA A 320 -1.01 10.84 -33.25
N VAL A 321 -1.00 9.75 -32.47
CA VAL A 321 -0.04 8.65 -32.66
C VAL A 321 -0.10 8.09 -34.08
N LYS A 322 -1.29 7.80 -34.61
CA LYS A 322 -1.46 7.30 -35.99
C LYS A 322 -0.89 8.28 -37.02
N ILE A 323 -1.21 9.56 -36.90
CA ILE A 323 -0.73 10.61 -37.82
C ILE A 323 0.79 10.71 -37.79
N LEU A 324 1.38 10.77 -36.59
CA LEU A 324 2.82 10.93 -36.40
C LEU A 324 3.60 9.71 -36.90
N VAL A 325 3.13 8.49 -36.61
CA VAL A 325 3.76 7.25 -37.08
C VAL A 325 3.69 7.14 -38.61
N ASN A 326 2.55 7.48 -39.21
CA ASN A 326 2.40 7.50 -40.67
C ASN A 326 3.36 8.50 -41.33
N LYS A 327 3.59 9.66 -40.71
CA LYS A 327 4.54 10.66 -41.22
C LYS A 327 6.00 10.20 -41.08
N ASN A 328 6.36 9.62 -39.94
CA ASN A 328 7.72 9.11 -39.71
C ASN A 328 7.75 7.93 -38.72
N HIS A 329 7.91 6.72 -39.27
CA HIS A 329 7.99 5.49 -38.48
C HIS A 329 9.20 5.44 -37.53
N LYS A 330 10.26 6.22 -37.77
CA LYS A 330 11.44 6.24 -36.87
C LYS A 330 11.11 6.83 -35.49
N LEU A 331 10.03 7.58 -35.35
CA LEU A 331 9.58 8.13 -34.06
C LEU A 331 9.29 7.03 -33.03
N LEU A 332 8.88 5.83 -33.49
CA LEU A 332 8.63 4.66 -32.64
C LEU A 332 9.87 4.25 -31.81
N TYR A 333 11.05 4.58 -32.33
CA TYR A 333 12.35 4.16 -31.81
C TYR A 333 13.15 5.34 -31.24
N ALA A 334 12.52 6.50 -31.09
CA ALA A 334 13.15 7.62 -30.40
C ALA A 334 13.20 7.31 -28.89
N GLU A 335 14.35 7.50 -28.29
CA GLU A 335 14.56 7.34 -26.85
C GLU A 335 14.46 8.71 -26.16
N ASP A 336 13.83 8.73 -25.00
CA ASP A 336 13.86 9.89 -24.09
C ASP A 336 15.07 9.87 -23.15
N VAL A 337 15.12 10.78 -22.17
CA VAL A 337 16.23 10.86 -21.20
C VAL A 337 16.40 9.59 -20.36
N ASP A 338 15.32 8.84 -20.11
CA ASP A 338 15.35 7.58 -19.37
C ASP A 338 15.68 6.38 -20.28
N GLY A 339 15.92 6.63 -21.58
CA GLY A 339 16.09 5.58 -22.59
C GLY A 339 14.79 4.88 -22.95
N LEU A 340 13.62 5.43 -22.60
CA LEU A 340 12.33 4.81 -22.87
C LEU A 340 11.77 5.23 -24.22
N LEU A 341 11.14 4.26 -24.90
CA LEU A 341 10.41 4.48 -26.16
C LEU A 341 8.96 4.95 -25.91
N PRO A 342 8.28 5.54 -26.91
CA PRO A 342 6.87 5.93 -26.80
C PRO A 342 5.93 4.80 -26.39
N ILE A 343 6.21 3.55 -26.81
CA ILE A 343 5.42 2.37 -26.39
C ILE A 343 5.47 2.16 -24.87
N HIS A 344 6.62 2.40 -24.21
CA HIS A 344 6.75 2.32 -22.76
C HIS A 344 5.96 3.42 -22.08
N ARG A 345 6.06 4.67 -22.58
CA ARG A 345 5.31 5.80 -22.02
C ARG A 345 3.80 5.62 -22.12
N ALA A 346 3.30 5.04 -23.21
CA ALA A 346 1.88 4.71 -23.33
C ALA A 346 1.43 3.72 -22.26
N LEU A 347 2.27 2.73 -21.94
CA LEU A 347 1.97 1.71 -20.95
C LEU A 347 2.07 2.24 -19.51
N ILE A 348 3.13 2.99 -19.18
CA ILE A 348 3.34 3.60 -17.86
C ILE A 348 2.20 4.58 -17.52
N ASN A 349 1.70 5.33 -18.51
CA ASN A 349 0.56 6.24 -18.34
C ASN A 349 -0.81 5.55 -18.52
N SER A 350 -0.86 4.21 -18.52
CA SER A 350 -2.10 3.42 -18.56
C SER A 350 -2.99 3.65 -19.81
N HIS A 351 -2.41 4.06 -20.93
CA HIS A 351 -3.14 4.28 -22.19
C HIS A 351 -3.17 3.03 -23.05
N LYS A 352 -4.05 2.08 -22.69
CA LYS A 352 -4.17 0.76 -23.32
C LYS A 352 -4.31 0.79 -24.84
N ASP A 353 -5.23 1.58 -25.38
CA ASP A 353 -5.51 1.59 -26.83
C ASP A 353 -4.30 2.12 -27.62
N THR A 354 -3.66 3.16 -27.11
CA THR A 354 -2.43 3.72 -27.68
C THR A 354 -1.29 2.72 -27.59
N PHE A 355 -1.13 2.03 -26.46
CA PHE A 355 -0.16 0.97 -26.28
C PHE A 355 -0.37 -0.19 -27.27
N LEU A 356 -1.60 -0.69 -27.40
CA LEU A 356 -1.93 -1.78 -28.33
C LEU A 356 -1.66 -1.41 -29.79
N TYR A 357 -1.99 -0.17 -30.18
CA TYR A 357 -1.65 0.34 -31.50
C TYR A 357 -0.13 0.35 -31.72
N LEU A 358 0.63 0.93 -30.77
CA LEU A 358 2.09 1.01 -30.83
C LEU A 358 2.73 -0.39 -30.87
N LEU A 359 2.22 -1.33 -30.07
CA LEU A 359 2.67 -2.73 -30.09
C LEU A 359 2.46 -3.37 -31.47
N GLY A 360 1.33 -3.09 -32.13
CA GLY A 360 1.02 -3.62 -33.46
C GLY A 360 1.88 -3.05 -34.59
N VAL A 361 2.35 -1.80 -34.48
CA VAL A 361 3.16 -1.14 -35.52
C VAL A 361 4.68 -1.20 -35.27
N THR A 362 5.11 -1.60 -34.07
CA THR A 362 6.54 -1.67 -33.71
C THR A 362 7.16 -2.95 -34.26
N LYS A 363 8.21 -2.81 -35.08
CA LYS A 363 8.97 -3.95 -35.61
C LYS A 363 10.07 -4.39 -34.66
N ALA A 364 10.28 -5.70 -34.57
CA ALA A 364 11.23 -6.31 -33.64
C ALA A 364 12.71 -6.10 -33.98
N ASN A 365 13.06 -6.15 -35.26
CA ASN A 365 14.46 -6.20 -35.71
C ASN A 365 15.07 -4.81 -35.95
N GLN A 366 14.49 -3.76 -35.37
CA GLN A 366 14.97 -2.39 -35.56
C GLN A 366 15.56 -1.87 -34.25
N TYR A 367 16.80 -1.36 -34.31
CA TYR A 367 17.48 -0.73 -33.17
C TYR A 367 16.59 0.41 -32.60
N PRO A 368 16.37 0.48 -31.26
CA PRO A 368 17.11 -0.18 -30.17
C PRO A 368 16.64 -1.60 -29.75
N TYR A 369 16.07 -2.39 -30.67
CA TYR A 369 15.61 -3.77 -30.44
C TYR A 369 14.60 -3.88 -29.29
N THR A 370 13.43 -3.28 -29.50
CA THR A 370 12.36 -3.08 -28.49
C THR A 370 11.94 -4.34 -27.72
N PHE A 371 12.09 -5.53 -28.29
CA PHE A 371 11.66 -6.80 -27.68
C PHE A 371 12.82 -7.68 -27.21
N THR A 372 14.04 -7.15 -27.09
CA THR A 372 15.20 -7.90 -26.59
C THR A 372 16.03 -7.04 -25.63
N GLY A 373 16.88 -7.68 -24.83
CA GLY A 373 17.75 -6.99 -23.88
C GLY A 373 16.97 -6.17 -22.84
N ASN A 374 17.61 -5.14 -22.30
CA ASN A 374 17.02 -4.32 -21.22
C ASN A 374 15.69 -3.65 -21.63
N MET A 375 15.57 -3.24 -22.90
CA MET A 375 14.36 -2.60 -23.43
C MET A 375 13.18 -3.59 -23.45
N GLY A 376 13.41 -4.80 -23.94
CA GLY A 376 12.39 -5.85 -23.96
C GLY A 376 11.97 -6.29 -22.56
N VAL A 377 12.92 -6.40 -21.62
CA VAL A 377 12.61 -6.72 -20.22
C VAL A 377 11.78 -5.60 -19.58
N THR A 378 12.16 -4.35 -19.78
CA THR A 378 11.41 -3.18 -19.29
C THR A 378 9.98 -3.18 -19.83
N LEU A 379 9.80 -3.47 -21.12
CA LEU A 379 8.48 -3.63 -21.73
C LEU A 379 7.68 -4.75 -21.05
N LEU A 380 8.26 -5.94 -20.93
CA LEU A 380 7.60 -7.10 -20.33
C LEU A 380 7.22 -6.83 -18.86
N SER A 381 8.15 -6.30 -18.06
CA SER A 381 7.91 -5.92 -16.67
C SER A 381 6.78 -4.90 -16.54
N ASN A 382 6.74 -3.88 -17.40
CA ASN A 382 5.64 -2.90 -17.40
C ASN A 382 4.30 -3.53 -17.83
N VAL A 383 4.30 -4.50 -18.75
CA VAL A 383 3.08 -5.22 -19.19
C VAL A 383 2.52 -6.06 -18.06
N ILE A 384 3.40 -6.75 -17.31
CA ILE A 384 3.04 -7.52 -16.11
C ILE A 384 2.52 -6.58 -15.03
N PHE A 385 3.20 -5.45 -14.80
CA PHE A 385 2.78 -4.44 -13.83
C PHE A 385 1.38 -3.91 -14.13
N ALA A 386 1.08 -3.64 -15.40
CA ALA A 386 -0.24 -3.21 -15.89
C ALA A 386 -1.32 -4.32 -15.84
N GLY A 387 -0.95 -5.58 -15.58
CA GLY A 387 -1.88 -6.72 -15.50
C GLY A 387 -2.32 -7.27 -16.86
N TYR A 388 -1.61 -6.98 -17.94
CA TYR A 388 -1.90 -7.51 -19.28
C TYR A 388 -1.20 -8.86 -19.50
N PHE A 389 -1.60 -9.87 -18.71
CA PHE A 389 -0.92 -11.18 -18.69
C PHE A 389 -1.05 -11.97 -20.00
N ASP A 390 -2.11 -11.76 -20.76
CA ASP A 390 -2.27 -12.29 -22.11
C ASP A 390 -1.18 -11.79 -23.06
N ILE A 391 -0.89 -10.50 -23.02
CA ILE A 391 0.18 -9.87 -23.80
C ILE A 391 1.55 -10.31 -23.27
N ALA A 392 1.74 -10.40 -21.96
CA ALA A 392 2.99 -10.88 -21.37
C ALA A 392 3.32 -12.32 -21.79
N LEU A 393 2.32 -13.21 -21.78
CA LEU A 393 2.45 -14.60 -22.25
C LEU A 393 2.83 -14.66 -23.72
N ASP A 394 2.19 -13.85 -24.56
CA ASP A 394 2.48 -13.76 -25.99
C ASP A 394 3.87 -13.16 -26.27
N LEU A 395 4.34 -12.20 -25.46
CA LEU A 395 5.70 -11.66 -25.54
C LEU A 395 6.75 -12.71 -25.18
N ILE A 396 6.61 -13.42 -24.06
CA ILE A 396 7.57 -14.46 -23.65
C ILE A 396 7.56 -15.63 -24.64
N SER A 397 6.39 -16.02 -25.16
CA SER A 397 6.30 -17.08 -26.17
C SER A 397 7.06 -16.73 -27.46
N ARG A 398 7.17 -15.44 -27.79
CA ARG A 398 7.90 -14.94 -28.97
C ARG A 398 9.37 -14.63 -28.70
N TYR A 399 9.68 -14.19 -27.48
CA TYR A 399 11.02 -13.78 -27.05
C TYR A 399 11.36 -14.40 -25.68
N PRO A 400 11.73 -15.70 -25.64
CA PRO A 400 11.98 -16.40 -24.37
C PRO A 400 13.10 -15.80 -23.53
N ASP A 401 14.13 -15.22 -24.18
CA ASP A 401 15.27 -14.56 -23.53
C ASP A 401 14.87 -13.42 -22.59
N LEU A 402 13.65 -12.88 -22.71
CA LEU A 402 13.13 -11.86 -21.79
C LEU A 402 12.91 -12.38 -20.38
N ALA A 403 12.69 -13.68 -20.20
CA ALA A 403 12.55 -14.29 -18.88
C ALA A 403 13.89 -14.35 -18.12
N THR A 404 15.00 -14.37 -18.85
CA THR A 404 16.35 -14.69 -18.36
C THR A 404 17.31 -13.51 -18.43
N THR A 405 16.94 -12.44 -19.12
CA THR A 405 17.74 -11.21 -19.19
C THR A 405 17.69 -10.47 -17.85
N ILE A 406 18.86 -10.23 -17.26
CA ILE A 406 18.97 -9.42 -16.03
C ILE A 406 18.78 -7.94 -16.40
N PRO A 407 17.79 -7.25 -15.83
CA PRO A 407 17.56 -5.83 -16.08
C PRO A 407 18.64 -4.95 -15.44
N SER A 408 18.78 -3.71 -15.93
CA SER A 408 19.55 -2.66 -15.24
C SER A 408 18.98 -2.37 -13.84
N ASP A 409 19.80 -1.87 -12.91
CA ASP A 409 19.47 -1.66 -11.50
C ASP A 409 18.14 -0.91 -11.21
N ASN A 410 17.63 -0.12 -12.17
CA ASN A 410 16.40 0.65 -12.04
C ASN A 410 15.11 -0.10 -12.40
N VAL A 411 15.20 -1.34 -12.91
CA VAL A 411 14.04 -2.09 -13.43
C VAL A 411 13.96 -3.47 -12.78
N ASP A 412 12.79 -3.83 -12.28
CA ASP A 412 12.55 -5.17 -11.73
C ASP A 412 12.48 -6.22 -12.85
N ALA A 413 13.04 -7.40 -12.58
CA ALA A 413 12.90 -8.55 -13.47
C ALA A 413 11.42 -9.02 -13.53
N PRO A 414 10.98 -9.68 -14.62
CA PRO A 414 9.58 -10.08 -14.79
C PRO A 414 9.04 -10.93 -13.63
N LEU A 415 9.86 -11.87 -13.12
CA LEU A 415 9.50 -12.71 -11.98
C LEU A 415 9.36 -11.93 -10.66
N MET A 416 10.16 -10.86 -10.49
CA MET A 416 10.05 -9.95 -9.34
C MET A 416 8.75 -9.13 -9.41
N VAL A 417 8.42 -8.60 -10.59
CA VAL A 417 7.19 -7.80 -10.76
C VAL A 417 5.95 -8.63 -10.43
N ILE A 418 5.86 -9.86 -10.93
CA ILE A 418 4.71 -10.72 -10.66
C ILE A 418 4.65 -11.18 -9.20
N ALA A 419 5.79 -11.37 -8.53
CA ALA A 419 5.86 -11.66 -7.09
C ALA A 419 5.25 -10.55 -6.21
N ARG A 420 5.40 -9.28 -6.62
CA ARG A 420 4.79 -8.12 -5.96
C ARG A 420 3.28 -8.00 -6.20
N LYS A 421 2.76 -8.64 -7.25
CA LYS A 421 1.33 -8.59 -7.63
C LYS A 421 0.54 -9.78 -7.06
N ALA A 422 0.50 -9.90 -5.74
CA ALA A 422 -0.29 -10.95 -5.08
C ALA A 422 -1.80 -10.88 -5.44
N ASP A 423 -2.32 -9.69 -5.75
CA ASP A 423 -3.69 -9.44 -6.20
C ASP A 423 -4.01 -10.03 -7.58
N ALA A 424 -3.00 -10.36 -8.38
CA ALA A 424 -3.15 -11.07 -9.64
C ALA A 424 -3.49 -12.55 -9.47
N PHE A 425 -3.52 -13.06 -8.25
CA PHE A 425 -3.73 -14.47 -7.92
C PHE A 425 -4.92 -14.66 -6.97
N GLU A 426 -5.47 -15.88 -6.96
CA GLU A 426 -6.57 -16.23 -6.05
C GLU A 426 -6.13 -16.17 -4.58
N SER A 427 -4.86 -16.43 -4.27
CA SER A 427 -4.35 -16.31 -2.89
C SER A 427 -4.37 -14.90 -2.32
N GLY A 428 -4.06 -13.89 -3.16
CA GLY A 428 -3.98 -12.50 -2.73
C GLY A 428 -5.23 -11.68 -3.06
N CYS A 429 -6.07 -12.16 -4.00
CA CYS A 429 -7.34 -11.54 -4.33
C CYS A 429 -8.40 -11.83 -3.24
N ARG A 430 -9.00 -10.77 -2.69
CA ARG A 430 -10.08 -10.90 -1.70
C ARG A 430 -11.43 -10.88 -2.39
N LEU A 431 -11.98 -12.06 -2.60
CA LEU A 431 -13.36 -12.22 -3.05
C LEU A 431 -14.31 -12.20 -1.85
N SER A 432 -15.46 -11.54 -2.00
CA SER A 432 -16.52 -11.63 -0.98
C SER A 432 -17.05 -13.07 -0.87
N PHE A 433 -17.82 -13.37 0.18
CA PHE A 433 -18.39 -14.71 0.36
C PHE A 433 -19.15 -15.19 -0.89
N PHE A 434 -20.00 -14.34 -1.46
CA PHE A 434 -20.77 -14.67 -2.66
C PHE A 434 -19.88 -14.74 -3.91
N ASP A 435 -18.90 -13.84 -4.03
CA ASP A 435 -17.97 -13.84 -5.18
C ASP A 435 -17.10 -15.10 -5.19
N SER A 436 -16.65 -15.56 -4.02
CA SER A 436 -15.88 -16.79 -3.86
C SER A 436 -16.70 -18.01 -4.28
N LEU A 437 -17.99 -18.05 -3.92
CA LEU A 437 -18.90 -19.11 -4.35
C LEU A 437 -19.08 -19.11 -5.87
N ILE A 438 -19.31 -17.94 -6.48
CA ILE A 438 -19.43 -17.78 -7.93
C ILE A 438 -18.12 -18.20 -8.61
N TYR A 439 -16.99 -17.72 -8.12
CA TYR A 439 -15.67 -17.99 -8.67
C TYR A 439 -15.37 -19.49 -8.76
N LYS A 440 -15.76 -20.28 -7.74
CA LYS A 440 -15.57 -21.73 -7.73
C LYS A 440 -16.26 -22.42 -8.91
N TYR A 441 -17.49 -22.01 -9.25
CA TYR A 441 -18.33 -22.70 -10.23
C TYR A 441 -18.31 -22.09 -11.63
N VAL A 442 -17.88 -20.84 -11.79
CA VAL A 442 -17.81 -20.20 -13.10
C VAL A 442 -16.76 -20.91 -13.97
N PRO A 443 -17.13 -21.40 -15.17
CA PRO A 443 -16.20 -22.01 -16.10
C PRO A 443 -15.37 -20.94 -16.80
N THR A 444 -14.07 -21.17 -16.94
CA THR A 444 -13.18 -20.38 -17.78
C THR A 444 -12.65 -21.23 -18.93
N LYS A 445 -12.93 -20.81 -20.17
CA LYS A 445 -12.27 -21.37 -21.34
C LYS A 445 -10.95 -20.63 -21.48
N LEU A 446 -9.89 -21.16 -20.87
CA LEU A 446 -8.54 -20.79 -21.28
C LEU A 446 -8.43 -21.16 -22.76
N VAL A 447 -8.24 -20.17 -23.63
CA VAL A 447 -7.72 -20.45 -24.96
C VAL A 447 -6.41 -21.17 -24.72
N ASN A 448 -6.30 -22.41 -25.19
CA ASN A 448 -5.12 -23.26 -25.04
C ASN A 448 -3.88 -22.50 -25.56
N LEU A 449 -3.19 -21.78 -24.69
CA LEU A 449 -1.77 -21.58 -24.81
C LEU A 449 -1.19 -22.98 -24.70
N ASN A 450 -0.61 -23.47 -25.79
CA ASN A 450 -0.11 -24.83 -25.99
C ASN A 450 1.04 -25.14 -25.02
N LEU A 451 0.74 -25.27 -23.73
CA LEU A 451 1.66 -25.78 -22.72
C LEU A 451 1.21 -27.21 -22.43
N ASN A 452 1.99 -28.15 -22.98
CA ASN A 452 1.89 -29.60 -22.84
C ASN A 452 0.71 -30.33 -23.51
N LYS A 453 0.93 -30.70 -24.78
CA LYS A 453 0.38 -31.93 -25.34
C LYS A 453 0.98 -33.15 -24.61
N LYS A 454 0.36 -33.57 -23.52
CA LYS A 454 0.34 -35.00 -23.17
C LYS A 454 -1.08 -35.45 -22.90
N GLN A 455 -1.52 -36.31 -23.82
CA GLN A 455 -2.78 -37.04 -23.84
C GLN A 455 -3.17 -37.53 -22.43
N HIS A 456 -4.37 -37.16 -22.00
CA HIS A 456 -5.18 -38.07 -21.21
C HIS A 456 -6.57 -38.15 -21.82
N LYS A 457 -7.04 -39.38 -21.99
CA LYS A 457 -8.34 -39.76 -22.52
C LYS A 457 -9.42 -39.15 -21.61
N MET A 458 -9.93 -37.97 -21.95
CA MET A 458 -11.03 -37.33 -21.22
C MET A 458 -12.37 -37.93 -21.67
N ASP A 459 -13.19 -38.28 -20.69
CA ASP A 459 -14.53 -38.84 -20.90
C ASP A 459 -15.40 -37.86 -21.69
N PHE A 460 -15.92 -38.30 -22.83
CA PHE A 460 -16.75 -37.51 -23.75
C PHE A 460 -17.89 -36.76 -23.03
N TRP A 461 -18.54 -37.41 -22.06
CA TRP A 461 -19.63 -36.81 -21.25
C TRP A 461 -19.17 -35.66 -20.36
N SER A 462 -17.93 -35.68 -19.86
CA SER A 462 -17.37 -34.57 -19.06
C SER A 462 -17.15 -33.31 -19.91
N SER A 463 -16.72 -33.48 -21.17
CA SER A 463 -16.57 -32.38 -22.12
C SER A 463 -17.92 -31.81 -22.58
N VAL A 464 -18.91 -32.67 -22.82
CA VAL A 464 -20.26 -32.24 -23.19
C VAL A 464 -20.93 -31.48 -22.03
N LEU A 465 -20.83 -31.97 -20.79
CA LEU A 465 -21.34 -31.29 -19.61
C LEU A 465 -20.62 -29.96 -19.35
N GLN A 466 -19.31 -29.87 -19.60
CA GLN A 466 -18.57 -28.61 -19.52
C GLN A 466 -19.03 -27.59 -20.57
N GLU A 467 -19.25 -28.00 -21.83
CA GLU A 467 -19.71 -27.09 -22.89
C GLU A 467 -21.17 -26.64 -22.65
N ILE A 468 -22.07 -27.54 -22.22
CA ILE A 468 -23.43 -27.16 -21.83
C ILE A 468 -23.40 -26.21 -20.63
N GLY A 469 -22.61 -26.52 -19.60
CA GLY A 469 -22.41 -25.65 -18.44
C GLY A 469 -21.88 -24.27 -18.84
N PHE A 470 -20.91 -24.22 -19.76
CA PHE A 470 -20.37 -22.96 -20.29
C PHE A 470 -21.44 -22.13 -21.00
N LEU A 471 -22.29 -22.75 -21.83
CA LEU A 471 -23.40 -22.07 -22.51
C LEU A 471 -24.44 -21.53 -21.51
N VAL A 472 -24.76 -22.30 -20.48
CA VAL A 472 -25.65 -21.86 -19.38
C VAL A 472 -25.06 -20.64 -18.66
N TRP A 473 -23.79 -20.71 -18.26
CA TRP A 473 -23.11 -19.59 -17.60
C TRP A 473 -22.98 -18.36 -18.51
N LYS A 474 -22.83 -18.55 -19.83
CA LYS A 474 -22.83 -17.45 -20.80
C LYS A 474 -24.20 -16.80 -20.92
N ALA A 475 -25.29 -17.57 -20.86
CA ALA A 475 -26.65 -17.03 -20.82
C ALA A 475 -26.92 -16.28 -19.51
N VAL A 476 -26.53 -16.85 -18.37
CA VAL A 476 -26.66 -16.21 -17.04
C VAL A 476 -25.83 -14.92 -16.97
N GLY A 477 -24.62 -14.90 -17.52
CA GLY A 477 -23.77 -13.71 -17.55
C GLY A 477 -24.34 -12.55 -18.39
N ARG A 478 -25.22 -12.83 -19.37
CA ARG A 478 -25.94 -11.75 -20.09
C ARG A 478 -26.99 -11.06 -19.22
N ILE A 479 -27.53 -11.78 -18.23
CA ILE A 479 -28.53 -11.26 -17.29
C ILE A 479 -27.84 -10.61 -16.09
N LEU A 480 -26.71 -11.17 -15.65
CA LEU A 480 -25.98 -10.74 -14.46
C LEU A 480 -24.54 -10.33 -14.81
N PRO A 481 -24.28 -9.03 -15.06
CA PRO A 481 -22.94 -8.51 -15.38
C PRO A 481 -21.88 -8.87 -14.34
N HIS A 482 -22.29 -8.98 -13.07
CA HIS A 482 -21.42 -9.37 -11.96
C HIS A 482 -20.72 -10.72 -12.20
N ILE A 483 -21.41 -11.72 -12.74
CA ILE A 483 -20.82 -13.03 -13.05
C ILE A 483 -19.74 -12.92 -14.14
N THR A 484 -19.95 -12.04 -15.13
CA THR A 484 -18.94 -11.79 -16.17
C THR A 484 -17.70 -11.10 -15.61
N HIS A 485 -17.86 -10.26 -14.57
CA HIS A 485 -16.73 -9.66 -13.86
C HIS A 485 -15.90 -10.73 -13.11
N ILE A 486 -16.56 -11.61 -12.35
CA ILE A 486 -15.87 -12.74 -11.67
C ILE A 486 -15.19 -13.68 -12.68
N GLN A 487 -15.81 -13.93 -13.83
CA GLN A 487 -15.20 -14.73 -14.89
C GLN A 487 -13.92 -14.09 -15.44
N LYS A 488 -13.89 -12.76 -15.60
CA LYS A 488 -12.68 -12.02 -16.01
C LYS A 488 -11.59 -12.10 -14.94
N ILE A 489 -11.92 -11.94 -13.67
CA ILE A 489 -10.97 -12.11 -12.55
C ILE A 489 -10.33 -13.51 -12.60
N LYS A 490 -11.16 -14.55 -12.73
CA LYS A 490 -10.68 -15.94 -12.84
C LYS A 490 -9.80 -16.18 -14.07
N LEU A 491 -10.11 -15.54 -15.20
CA LEU A 491 -9.26 -15.60 -16.38
C LEU A 491 -7.89 -14.95 -16.13
N VAL A 492 -7.87 -13.78 -15.51
CA VAL A 492 -6.63 -13.05 -15.16
C VAL A 492 -5.77 -13.89 -14.21
N HIS A 493 -6.36 -14.50 -13.17
CA HIS A 493 -5.64 -15.40 -12.26
C HIS A 493 -5.00 -16.57 -13.00
N ASN A 494 -5.77 -17.22 -13.88
CA ASN A 494 -5.29 -18.34 -14.69
C ASN A 494 -4.13 -17.92 -15.61
N GLN A 495 -4.20 -16.73 -16.22
CA GLN A 495 -3.14 -16.19 -17.05
C GLN A 495 -1.88 -15.85 -16.24
N ALA A 496 -2.04 -15.24 -15.05
CA ALA A 496 -0.94 -14.96 -14.15
C ALA A 496 -0.20 -16.25 -13.74
N VAL A 497 -0.93 -17.31 -13.37
CA VAL A 497 -0.32 -18.62 -13.04
C VAL A 497 0.41 -19.21 -14.25
N ALA A 498 -0.19 -19.17 -15.44
CA ALA A 498 0.47 -19.64 -16.65
C ALA A 498 1.76 -18.85 -16.95
N LEU A 499 1.75 -17.55 -16.68
CA LEU A 499 2.90 -16.68 -16.89
C LEU A 499 4.05 -17.01 -15.94
N VAL A 500 3.77 -17.21 -14.65
CA VAL A 500 4.79 -17.64 -13.67
C VAL A 500 5.42 -18.96 -14.13
N LYS A 501 4.60 -19.92 -14.55
CA LYS A 501 5.06 -21.22 -15.08
C LYS A 501 6.00 -21.06 -16.26
N CYS A 502 5.64 -20.22 -17.23
CA CYS A 502 6.52 -19.93 -18.37
C CYS A 502 7.84 -19.30 -17.92
N LEU A 503 7.79 -18.28 -17.06
CA LEU A 503 9.00 -17.62 -16.55
C LEU A 503 9.92 -18.61 -15.83
N CYS A 504 9.39 -19.43 -14.91
CA CYS A 504 10.16 -20.44 -14.20
C CYS A 504 10.72 -21.51 -15.13
N HIS A 505 9.96 -21.92 -16.15
CA HIS A 505 10.43 -22.87 -17.17
C HIS A 505 11.64 -22.33 -17.94
N GLU A 506 11.56 -21.11 -18.48
CA GLU A 506 12.66 -20.50 -19.22
C GLU A 506 13.90 -20.27 -18.33
N ILE A 507 13.73 -19.87 -17.08
CA ILE A 507 14.83 -19.74 -16.11
C ILE A 507 15.47 -21.10 -15.83
N SER A 508 14.67 -22.16 -15.69
CA SER A 508 15.19 -23.52 -15.44
C SER A 508 16.00 -24.04 -16.63
N ALA A 509 15.64 -23.64 -17.85
CA ALA A 509 16.30 -24.07 -19.08
C ALA A 509 17.73 -23.51 -19.24
N LEU A 510 18.08 -22.44 -18.51
CA LEU A 510 19.41 -21.81 -18.61
C LEU A 510 20.57 -22.72 -18.18
N ASN A 511 20.34 -23.79 -17.41
CA ASN A 511 21.38 -24.71 -16.93
C ASN A 511 22.64 -24.02 -16.36
N LEU A 512 22.53 -22.83 -15.75
CA LEU A 512 23.66 -22.13 -15.14
C LEU A 512 23.88 -22.60 -13.69
N GLU A 513 25.14 -22.66 -13.26
CA GLU A 513 25.52 -22.99 -11.88
C GLU A 513 24.97 -22.00 -10.84
N SER A 514 24.52 -20.79 -11.25
CA SER A 514 24.00 -19.73 -10.38
C SER A 514 22.66 -19.15 -10.86
N ASN A 515 21.65 -20.02 -11.09
CA ASN A 515 20.29 -19.57 -11.38
C ASN A 515 19.62 -18.81 -10.20
N SER A 516 20.22 -18.84 -9.02
CA SER A 516 19.68 -18.25 -7.79
C SER A 516 19.37 -16.76 -7.88
N ILE A 517 20.09 -16.01 -8.70
CA ILE A 517 19.89 -14.56 -8.86
C ILE A 517 18.46 -14.26 -9.37
N TYR A 518 17.89 -15.15 -10.19
CA TYR A 518 16.59 -14.94 -10.80
C TYR A 518 15.41 -15.19 -9.86
N TYR A 519 15.56 -16.05 -8.84
CA TYR A 519 14.44 -16.49 -8.01
C TYR A 519 14.63 -16.28 -6.50
N SER A 520 15.85 -16.02 -6.02
CA SER A 520 16.15 -15.80 -4.60
C SER A 520 15.41 -14.59 -4.02
N LYS A 521 15.45 -13.43 -4.68
CA LYS A 521 14.68 -12.26 -4.23
C LYS A 521 13.18 -12.41 -4.51
N PRO A 522 12.73 -12.86 -5.71
CA PRO A 522 11.30 -13.00 -5.98
C PRO A 522 10.54 -13.94 -5.05
N ILE A 523 11.11 -15.07 -4.61
CA ILE A 523 10.40 -15.98 -3.70
C ILE A 523 10.14 -15.35 -2.33
N ILE A 524 11.11 -14.59 -1.84
CA ILE A 524 11.02 -13.86 -0.56
C ILE A 524 9.99 -12.74 -0.66
N GLU A 525 10.01 -11.99 -1.76
CA GLU A 525 9.02 -10.94 -2.04
C GLU A 525 7.60 -11.53 -2.19
N ALA A 526 7.46 -12.65 -2.90
CA ALA A 526 6.17 -13.33 -3.06
C ALA A 526 5.62 -13.83 -1.71
N ALA A 527 6.48 -14.32 -0.83
CA ALA A 527 6.10 -14.78 0.50
C ALA A 527 5.62 -13.64 1.41
N SER A 528 6.29 -12.48 1.34
CA SER A 528 5.89 -11.28 2.08
C SER A 528 4.56 -10.70 1.57
N ASN A 529 4.31 -10.73 0.27
CA ASN A 529 3.06 -10.23 -0.32
C ASN A 529 1.90 -11.24 -0.25
N GLY A 530 2.20 -12.53 -0.07
CA GLY A 530 1.20 -13.60 -0.03
C GLY A 530 0.79 -14.11 -1.42
N ALA A 531 1.68 -13.98 -2.41
CA ALA A 531 1.55 -14.56 -3.74
C ALA A 531 1.91 -16.06 -3.70
N TYR A 532 1.00 -16.87 -3.16
CA TYR A 532 1.21 -18.29 -2.88
C TYR A 532 1.56 -19.09 -4.14
N GLU A 533 0.88 -18.82 -5.25
CA GLU A 533 1.07 -19.50 -6.53
C GLU A 533 2.48 -19.25 -7.08
N VAL A 534 3.05 -18.05 -6.86
CA VAL A 534 4.43 -17.72 -7.22
C VAL A 534 5.41 -18.49 -6.33
N VAL A 535 5.20 -18.47 -5.01
CA VAL A 535 6.05 -19.21 -4.06
C VAL A 535 6.04 -20.70 -4.38
N GLN A 536 4.87 -21.27 -4.63
CA GLN A 536 4.71 -22.69 -4.95
C GLN A 536 5.46 -23.05 -6.23
N GLU A 537 5.24 -22.31 -7.33
CA GLU A 537 5.89 -22.63 -8.60
C GLU A 537 7.42 -22.49 -8.53
N ILE A 538 7.93 -21.47 -7.82
CA ILE A 538 9.38 -21.31 -7.62
C ILE A 538 9.93 -22.44 -6.76
N ALA A 539 9.26 -22.82 -5.67
CA ALA A 539 9.72 -23.90 -4.80
C ALA A 539 9.68 -25.27 -5.50
N ASP A 540 8.67 -25.51 -6.34
CA ASP A 540 8.53 -26.74 -7.13
C ASP A 540 9.61 -26.83 -8.22
N THR A 541 9.92 -25.70 -8.89
CA THR A 541 10.95 -25.64 -9.94
C THR A 541 12.37 -25.61 -9.37
N PHE A 542 12.57 -24.90 -8.25
CA PHE A 542 13.86 -24.67 -7.60
C PHE A 542 13.78 -24.98 -6.10
N PRO A 543 13.85 -26.25 -5.67
CA PRO A 543 13.68 -26.63 -4.26
C PRO A 543 14.64 -25.96 -3.28
N GLN A 544 15.85 -25.58 -3.73
CA GLN A 544 16.82 -24.86 -2.91
C GLN A 544 16.40 -23.42 -2.57
N ALA A 545 15.40 -22.87 -3.27
CA ALA A 545 14.93 -21.51 -3.07
C ALA A 545 14.35 -21.24 -1.68
N ILE A 546 13.89 -22.29 -0.99
CA ILE A 546 13.31 -22.20 0.36
C ILE A 546 14.29 -21.70 1.42
N TRP A 547 15.59 -21.79 1.16
CA TRP A 547 16.67 -21.42 2.07
C TRP A 547 17.16 -19.99 1.92
N TYR A 548 16.60 -19.22 0.99
CA TYR A 548 16.92 -17.80 0.92
C TYR A 548 16.24 -17.04 2.05
N SER A 549 16.87 -15.93 2.43
CA SER A 549 16.35 -15.00 3.43
C SER A 549 16.27 -13.59 2.84
N ASP A 550 15.46 -12.74 3.45
CA ASP A 550 15.51 -11.30 3.19
C ASP A 550 16.84 -10.68 3.69
N GLU A 551 16.99 -9.37 3.47
CA GLU A 551 18.15 -8.59 3.93
C GLU A 551 18.29 -8.57 5.46
N SER A 552 17.20 -8.86 6.19
CA SER A 552 17.15 -8.94 7.65
C SER A 552 17.41 -10.36 8.19
N GLY A 553 17.63 -11.34 7.31
CA GLY A 553 17.83 -12.75 7.67
C GLY A 553 16.55 -13.54 7.95
N HIS A 554 15.37 -13.02 7.60
CA HIS A 554 14.11 -13.75 7.71
C HIS A 554 13.92 -14.71 6.54
N PHE A 555 13.68 -15.98 6.86
CA PHE A 555 13.25 -16.98 5.89
C PHE A 555 11.76 -16.81 5.54
N MET A 556 11.34 -17.48 4.48
CA MET A 556 9.97 -17.49 3.98
C MET A 556 8.89 -17.68 5.06
N ILE A 557 9.08 -18.64 5.98
CA ILE A 557 8.11 -18.91 7.06
C ILE A 557 7.98 -17.75 8.06
N GLN A 558 9.09 -17.06 8.36
CA GLN A 558 9.09 -15.90 9.24
C GLN A 558 8.35 -14.72 8.59
N LEU A 559 8.58 -14.51 7.28
CA LEU A 559 7.89 -13.49 6.49
C LEU A 559 6.40 -13.79 6.36
N ALA A 560 6.02 -15.04 6.11
CA ALA A 560 4.61 -15.43 6.07
C ALA A 560 3.90 -15.16 7.41
N ILE A 561 4.59 -15.36 8.53
CA ILE A 561 4.08 -15.02 9.87
C ILE A 561 3.95 -13.52 10.08
N LEU A 562 4.99 -12.76 9.79
CA LEU A 562 5.00 -11.30 9.93
C LEU A 562 3.90 -10.63 9.09
N HIS A 563 3.71 -11.10 7.85
CA HIS A 563 2.79 -10.49 6.88
C HIS A 563 1.40 -11.14 6.83
N ARG A 564 1.09 -12.10 7.73
CA ARG A 564 -0.20 -12.81 7.79
C ARG A 564 -0.57 -13.50 6.47
N CYS A 565 0.38 -14.19 5.87
CA CYS A 565 0.20 -14.91 4.61
C CYS A 565 -0.11 -16.39 4.87
N GLU A 566 -1.38 -16.69 5.19
CA GLU A 566 -1.87 -18.01 5.62
C GLU A 566 -1.53 -19.16 4.66
N LYS A 567 -1.78 -18.97 3.35
CA LYS A 567 -1.51 -20.01 2.33
C LYS A 567 -0.01 -20.30 2.20
N VAL A 568 0.84 -19.27 2.27
CA VAL A 568 2.31 -19.43 2.23
C VAL A 568 2.81 -20.10 3.50
N TYR A 569 2.30 -19.72 4.67
CA TYR A 569 2.61 -20.40 5.93
C TYR A 569 2.26 -21.89 5.86
N ASN A 570 1.05 -22.24 5.40
CA ASN A 570 0.62 -23.63 5.25
C ASN A 570 1.51 -24.43 4.28
N LEU A 571 1.97 -23.80 3.19
CA LEU A 571 2.92 -24.41 2.26
C LEU A 571 4.24 -24.77 2.96
N THR A 572 4.85 -23.79 3.63
CA THR A 572 6.11 -23.99 4.36
C THR A 572 5.98 -24.97 5.53
N TYR A 573 4.79 -25.06 6.13
CA TYR A 573 4.47 -26.04 7.16
C TYR A 573 4.44 -27.48 6.61
N GLN A 574 3.92 -27.66 5.39
CA GLN A 574 3.78 -28.96 4.72
C GLN A 574 5.09 -29.47 4.10
N MET A 575 6.05 -28.59 3.77
CA MET A 575 7.40 -28.92 3.25
C MET A 575 8.30 -29.57 4.34
N SER A 576 7.79 -30.64 4.96
CA SER A 576 8.06 -31.06 6.32
C SER A 576 9.44 -31.62 6.65
N ASP A 577 10.31 -31.80 5.66
CA ASP A 577 11.66 -32.35 5.87
C ASP A 577 12.56 -31.40 6.68
N HIS A 578 12.12 -30.16 6.91
CA HIS A 578 12.86 -29.10 7.60
C HIS A 578 12.18 -28.57 8.88
N LYS A 579 11.14 -29.27 9.39
CA LYS A 579 10.39 -28.86 10.60
C LYS A 579 11.28 -28.62 11.82
N HIS A 580 12.37 -29.36 11.97
CA HIS A 580 13.30 -29.17 13.08
C HIS A 580 14.06 -27.86 13.01
N PHE A 581 14.48 -27.45 11.80
CA PHE A 581 15.19 -26.20 11.57
C PHE A 581 14.27 -24.98 11.81
N HIS A 582 13.03 -25.02 11.29
CA HIS A 582 12.08 -23.91 11.47
C HIS A 582 11.76 -23.63 12.95
N LYS A 583 11.73 -24.67 13.80
CA LYS A 583 11.46 -24.51 15.24
C LYS A 583 12.57 -23.78 16.00
N THR A 584 13.79 -23.73 15.45
CA THR A 584 14.94 -23.08 16.09
C THR A 584 15.22 -21.69 15.52
N LEU A 585 14.44 -21.24 14.52
CA LEU A 585 14.64 -19.95 13.88
C LEU A 585 14.39 -18.78 14.84
N LYS A 586 15.30 -17.81 14.77
CA LYS A 586 15.22 -16.55 15.50
C LYS A 586 15.66 -15.40 14.61
N ASP A 587 15.05 -14.23 14.79
CA ASP A 587 15.50 -13.01 14.12
C ASP A 587 16.70 -12.36 14.85
N SER A 588 17.17 -11.23 14.32
CA SER A 588 18.26 -10.42 14.91
C SER A 588 18.00 -9.93 16.33
N HIS A 589 16.73 -9.89 16.78
CA HIS A 589 16.31 -9.50 18.12
C HIS A 589 15.98 -10.72 19.00
N ASN A 590 16.44 -11.91 18.60
CA ASN A 590 16.19 -13.18 19.29
C ASN A 590 14.69 -13.51 19.40
N ASN A 591 13.83 -12.98 18.51
CA ASN A 591 12.42 -13.33 18.42
C ASN A 591 12.29 -14.67 17.68
N ASN A 592 11.72 -15.67 18.37
CA ASN A 592 11.27 -16.89 17.71
C ASN A 592 9.97 -16.67 16.89
N LEU A 593 9.50 -17.69 16.18
CA LEU A 593 8.29 -17.61 15.36
C LEU A 593 7.05 -17.09 16.11
N LEU A 594 6.89 -17.45 17.38
CA LEU A 594 5.74 -17.03 18.17
C LEU A 594 5.81 -15.55 18.57
N HIS A 595 7.02 -15.01 18.80
CA HIS A 595 7.19 -13.56 18.97
C HIS A 595 6.81 -12.80 17.69
N LEU A 596 7.16 -13.33 16.51
CA LEU A 596 6.78 -12.72 15.23
C LEU A 596 5.25 -12.73 15.01
N ALA A 597 4.58 -13.80 15.41
CA ALA A 597 3.11 -13.87 15.45
C ALA A 597 2.52 -12.90 16.50
N GLY A 598 3.29 -12.61 17.55
CA GLY A 598 2.97 -11.66 18.61
C GLY A 598 2.96 -10.18 18.17
N LYS A 599 3.74 -9.83 17.15
CA LYS A 599 3.79 -8.46 16.59
C LYS A 599 2.49 -8.13 15.88
N LEU A 600 2.05 -6.87 15.94
CA LEU A 600 0.84 -6.44 15.23
C LEU A 600 1.02 -6.60 13.70
N ALA A 601 -0.03 -7.05 13.01
CA ALA A 601 0.02 -7.21 11.56
C ALA A 601 0.25 -5.86 10.84
N PRO A 602 0.89 -5.86 9.65
CA PRO A 602 1.08 -4.65 8.86
C PRO A 602 -0.25 -3.92 8.59
N PRO A 603 -0.26 -2.57 8.47
CA PRO A 603 -1.50 -1.80 8.32
C PRO A 603 -2.40 -2.24 7.17
N HIS A 604 -1.83 -2.66 6.03
CA HIS A 604 -2.58 -3.15 4.86
C HIS A 604 -3.26 -4.52 5.08
N LYS A 605 -2.92 -5.22 6.17
CA LYS A 605 -3.53 -6.47 6.65
C LYS A 605 -4.34 -6.30 7.95
N LEU A 606 -4.38 -5.10 8.54
CA LEU A 606 -5.04 -4.87 9.84
C LEU A 606 -6.57 -4.65 9.73
N ASN A 607 -7.09 -4.42 8.52
CA ASN A 607 -8.50 -4.09 8.26
C ASN A 607 -9.17 -5.13 7.33
N LEU A 608 -8.84 -6.41 7.49
CA LEU A 608 -9.39 -7.48 6.64
C LEU A 608 -10.84 -7.80 6.97
N VAL A 609 -11.22 -7.57 8.23
CA VAL A 609 -12.48 -8.04 8.79
C VAL A 609 -13.28 -6.84 9.31
N SER A 610 -14.61 -6.97 9.25
CA SER A 610 -15.55 -5.94 9.67
C SER A 610 -15.54 -5.76 11.20
N GLY A 611 -14.69 -4.87 11.69
CA GLY A 611 -14.67 -4.44 13.09
C GLY A 611 -13.48 -4.95 13.90
N ALA A 612 -13.08 -4.14 14.88
CA ALA A 612 -11.89 -4.39 15.70
C ALA A 612 -11.95 -5.71 16.50
N ALA A 613 -13.16 -6.12 16.93
CA ALA A 613 -13.32 -7.37 17.69
C ALA A 613 -13.05 -8.62 16.83
N LEU A 614 -13.54 -8.64 15.59
CA LEU A 614 -13.28 -9.75 14.67
C LEU A 614 -11.83 -9.76 14.19
N GLN A 615 -11.21 -8.58 14.01
CA GLN A 615 -9.77 -8.51 13.75
C GLN A 615 -8.97 -9.07 14.94
N MET A 616 -9.32 -8.71 16.17
CA MET A 616 -8.68 -9.25 17.38
C MET A 616 -8.82 -10.76 17.47
N GLN A 617 -10.01 -11.30 17.16
CA GLN A 617 -10.24 -12.74 17.10
C GLN A 617 -9.31 -13.42 16.09
N ARG A 618 -9.15 -12.85 14.90
CA ARG A 618 -8.26 -13.38 13.86
C ARG A 618 -6.80 -13.36 14.28
N GLU A 619 -6.32 -12.27 14.88
CA GLU A 619 -4.94 -12.18 15.40
C GLU A 619 -4.69 -13.23 16.50
N LEU A 620 -5.67 -13.46 17.39
CA LEU A 620 -5.57 -14.50 18.42
C LEU A 620 -5.55 -15.91 17.82
N GLN A 621 -6.41 -16.19 16.82
CA GLN A 621 -6.40 -17.47 16.10
C GLN A 621 -5.06 -17.71 15.41
N TRP A 622 -4.50 -16.68 14.76
CA TRP A 622 -3.19 -16.74 14.13
C TRP A 622 -2.08 -17.04 15.14
N PHE A 623 -2.07 -16.35 16.27
CA PHE A 623 -1.12 -16.59 17.35
C PHE A 623 -1.22 -18.03 17.88
N LYS A 624 -2.45 -18.55 18.06
CA LYS A 624 -2.69 -19.92 18.51
C LYS A 624 -2.26 -20.97 17.48
N GLU A 625 -2.48 -20.73 16.19
CA GLU A 625 -2.03 -21.62 15.13
C GLU A 625 -0.50 -21.75 15.14
N VAL A 626 0.22 -20.63 15.16
CA VAL A 626 1.69 -20.62 15.25
C VAL A 626 2.18 -21.25 16.55
N GLU A 627 1.43 -21.07 17.65
CA GLU A 627 1.73 -21.69 18.95
C GLU A 627 1.73 -23.23 18.87
N THR A 628 0.89 -23.84 18.03
CA THR A 628 0.88 -25.31 17.85
C THR A 628 2.16 -25.84 17.23
N PHE A 629 2.83 -25.03 16.41
CA PHE A 629 4.06 -25.40 15.72
C PHE A 629 5.30 -25.28 16.61
N VAL A 630 5.28 -24.32 17.54
CA VAL A 630 6.43 -23.96 18.38
C VAL A 630 6.55 -24.90 19.58
N HIS A 631 7.76 -25.44 19.81
CA HIS A 631 8.01 -26.33 20.94
C HIS A 631 7.77 -25.61 22.29
N PRO A 632 7.18 -26.27 23.32
CA PRO A 632 6.82 -25.65 24.59
C PRO A 632 7.94 -24.81 25.25
N LYS A 633 9.19 -25.26 25.15
CA LYS A 633 10.39 -24.52 25.62
C LYS A 633 10.43 -23.07 25.10
N TYR A 634 10.08 -22.85 23.84
CA TYR A 634 10.19 -21.54 23.18
C TYR A 634 9.01 -20.61 23.47
N LYS A 635 7.92 -21.12 24.06
CA LYS A 635 6.78 -20.30 24.51
C LYS A 635 7.15 -19.39 25.69
N MET A 636 8.13 -19.80 26.48
CA MET A 636 8.61 -19.08 27.67
C MET A 636 9.97 -18.40 27.42
N GLU A 637 10.52 -18.53 26.22
CA GLU A 637 11.78 -17.89 25.87
C GLU A 637 11.58 -16.39 25.73
N LYS A 638 12.56 -15.63 26.23
CA LYS A 638 12.56 -14.17 26.15
C LYS A 638 13.37 -13.70 24.94
N ASN A 639 12.85 -12.69 24.25
CA ASN A 639 13.60 -11.98 23.22
C ASN A 639 14.66 -11.03 23.84
N SER A 640 15.39 -10.28 23.00
CA SER A 640 16.39 -9.31 23.45
C SER A 640 15.84 -8.16 24.31
N PHE A 641 14.51 -7.98 24.35
CA PHE A 641 13.81 -7.01 25.18
C PHE A 641 13.24 -7.62 26.47
N GLU A 642 13.66 -8.85 26.80
CA GLU A 642 13.20 -9.64 27.95
C GLU A 642 11.69 -9.98 27.96
N GLN A 643 11.04 -9.91 26.80
CA GLN A 643 9.61 -10.20 26.66
C GLN A 643 9.41 -11.64 26.19
N THR A 644 8.40 -12.32 26.74
CA THR A 644 7.90 -13.58 26.15
C THR A 644 6.96 -13.28 24.97
N PRO A 645 6.65 -14.27 24.11
CA PRO A 645 5.71 -14.07 23.01
C PRO A 645 4.33 -13.57 23.46
N GLU A 646 3.83 -14.08 24.59
CA GLU A 646 2.52 -13.68 25.14
C GLU A 646 2.54 -12.25 25.70
N MET A 647 3.63 -11.85 26.37
CA MET A 647 3.84 -10.48 26.82
C MET A 647 3.87 -9.50 25.64
N LEU A 648 4.55 -9.87 24.56
CA LEU A 648 4.63 -9.07 23.35
C LEU A 648 3.25 -8.96 22.68
N PHE A 649 2.54 -10.07 22.49
CA PHE A 649 1.19 -10.08 21.90
C PHE A 649 0.22 -9.18 22.67
N THR A 650 0.21 -9.30 24.01
CA THR A 650 -0.66 -8.49 24.88
C THR A 650 -0.33 -6.99 24.77
N LYS A 651 0.96 -6.64 24.69
CA LYS A 651 1.40 -5.24 24.56
C LYS A 651 0.96 -4.65 23.22
N GLU A 652 1.25 -5.33 22.12
CA GLU A 652 0.99 -4.87 20.75
C GLU A 652 -0.51 -4.76 20.45
N HIS A 653 -1.33 -5.68 20.97
CA HIS A 653 -2.76 -5.75 20.69
C HIS A 653 -3.64 -5.01 21.72
N LYS A 654 -3.05 -4.35 22.73
CA LYS A 654 -3.79 -3.65 23.81
C LYS A 654 -4.79 -2.62 23.29
N LYS A 655 -4.47 -1.94 22.19
CA LYS A 655 -5.41 -0.99 21.56
C LYS A 655 -6.54 -1.73 20.86
N LEU A 656 -6.21 -2.75 20.06
CA LEU A 656 -7.19 -3.54 19.31
C LEU A 656 -8.21 -4.24 20.21
N VAL A 657 -7.78 -4.71 21.40
CA VAL A 657 -8.69 -5.25 22.42
C VAL A 657 -9.68 -4.20 22.90
N ARG A 658 -9.21 -3.00 23.26
CA ARG A 658 -10.07 -1.89 23.71
C ARG A 658 -11.06 -1.45 22.62
N ASP A 659 -10.57 -1.29 21.40
CA ASP A 659 -11.40 -0.93 20.24
C ASP A 659 -12.42 -2.05 19.93
N GLY A 660 -12.02 -3.32 20.11
CA GLY A 660 -12.90 -4.48 19.95
C GLY A 660 -14.01 -4.53 21.00
N GLU A 661 -13.69 -4.28 22.27
CA GLU A 661 -14.67 -4.17 23.36
C GLU A 661 -15.67 -3.04 23.09
N GLU A 662 -15.19 -1.88 22.65
CA GLU A 662 -16.04 -0.74 22.30
C GLU A 662 -16.93 -1.06 21.09
N TRP A 663 -16.37 -1.68 20.05
CA TRP A 663 -17.12 -2.09 18.86
C TRP A 663 -18.25 -3.07 19.21
N MET A 664 -17.98 -4.06 20.06
CA MET A 664 -18.99 -5.02 20.51
C MET A 664 -20.11 -4.33 21.30
N LYS A 665 -19.78 -3.40 22.21
CA LYS A 665 -20.76 -2.63 22.99
C LYS A 665 -21.66 -1.79 22.08
N LYS A 666 -21.07 -0.97 21.20
CA LYS A 666 -21.84 -0.12 20.27
C LYS A 666 -22.72 -0.93 19.32
N THR A 667 -22.24 -2.09 18.87
CA THR A 667 -23.02 -2.99 18.00
C THR A 667 -24.21 -3.58 18.76
N ALA A 668 -24.02 -4.01 20.01
CA ALA A 668 -25.09 -4.47 20.87
C ALA A 668 -26.13 -3.37 21.15
N ASP A 669 -25.68 -2.14 21.39
CA ASP A 669 -26.57 -0.98 21.59
C ASP A 669 -27.41 -0.70 20.33
N SER A 670 -26.79 -0.75 19.14
CA SER A 670 -27.48 -0.57 17.86
C SER A 670 -28.55 -1.63 17.62
N TYR A 671 -28.26 -2.90 17.93
CA TYR A 671 -29.26 -3.97 17.84
C TYR A 671 -30.38 -3.81 18.84
N THR A 672 -30.09 -3.33 20.05
CA THR A 672 -31.11 -3.05 21.07
C THR A 672 -32.07 -1.95 20.60
N VAL A 673 -31.56 -0.86 20.02
CA VAL A 673 -32.38 0.21 19.44
C VAL A 673 -33.21 -0.31 18.25
N THR A 674 -32.58 -1.06 17.34
CA THR A 674 -33.26 -1.61 16.16
C THR A 674 -34.38 -2.58 16.57
N ALA A 675 -34.11 -3.47 17.53
CA ALA A 675 -35.11 -4.38 18.08
C ALA A 675 -36.26 -3.61 18.74
N GLY A 676 -35.97 -2.56 19.52
CA GLY A 676 -36.98 -1.69 20.11
C GLY A 676 -37.86 -1.00 19.07
N LEU A 677 -37.26 -0.48 17.99
CA LEU A 677 -38.00 0.14 16.88
C LEU A 677 -38.88 -0.86 16.13
N ILE A 678 -38.34 -2.03 15.77
CA ILE A 678 -39.11 -3.10 15.11
C ILE A 678 -40.28 -3.51 16.00
N THR A 679 -40.02 -3.75 17.29
CA THR A 679 -41.05 -4.10 18.27
C THR A 679 -42.14 -3.03 18.35
N THR A 680 -41.74 -1.76 18.43
CA THR A 680 -42.68 -0.62 18.48
C THR A 680 -43.52 -0.52 17.21
N ILE A 681 -42.91 -0.69 16.03
CA ILE A 681 -43.63 -0.68 14.74
C ILE A 681 -44.61 -1.85 14.65
N VAL A 682 -44.20 -3.05 15.06
CA VAL A 682 -45.06 -4.24 15.06
C VAL A 682 -46.25 -4.05 16.01
N PHE A 683 -46.02 -3.55 17.23
CA PHE A 683 -47.11 -3.27 18.18
C PHE A 683 -48.01 -2.13 17.70
N ALA A 684 -47.44 -1.06 17.15
CA ALA A 684 -48.22 0.03 16.57
C ALA A 684 -49.10 -0.50 15.44
N ALA A 685 -48.56 -1.25 14.47
CA ALA A 685 -49.34 -1.85 13.38
C ALA A 685 -50.42 -2.83 13.88
N ALA A 686 -50.19 -3.52 15.01
CA ALA A 686 -51.20 -4.38 15.62
C ALA A 686 -52.34 -3.57 16.28
N ILE A 687 -52.04 -2.42 16.90
CA ILE A 687 -53.02 -1.60 17.66
C ILE A 687 -53.71 -0.53 16.80
N THR A 688 -53.02 0.06 15.82
CA THR A 688 -53.52 1.17 14.99
C THR A 688 -54.48 0.76 13.88
N VAL A 689 -54.80 -0.53 13.76
CA VAL A 689 -55.89 -0.98 12.88
C VAL A 689 -57.15 -1.38 13.66
N PRO A 690 -57.87 -0.43 14.31
CA PRO A 690 -59.29 -0.60 14.59
C PRO A 690 -60.10 0.10 13.47
N GLY A 691 -60.80 -0.70 12.66
CA GLY A 691 -61.73 -0.21 11.63
C GLY A 691 -61.05 -0.01 10.27
N GLY A 692 -61.29 -0.95 9.36
CA GLY A 692 -60.92 -0.80 7.95
C GLY A 692 -61.47 0.49 7.33
N ASN A 693 -60.81 0.95 6.25
CA ASN A 693 -61.27 2.07 5.43
C ASN A 693 -62.61 1.79 4.70
N ASN A 694 -63.13 0.57 4.85
CA ASN A 694 -64.40 0.11 4.31
C ASN A 694 -65.35 -0.14 5.49
N GLY A 695 -66.54 0.46 5.45
CA GLY A 695 -67.49 0.58 6.57
C GLY A 695 -68.13 -0.69 7.12
N ASP A 696 -67.49 -1.86 7.02
CA ASP A 696 -67.98 -3.14 7.57
C ASP A 696 -67.28 -3.46 8.90
N THR A 697 -67.54 -2.63 9.91
CA THR A 697 -66.96 -2.77 11.25
C THR A 697 -67.25 -4.12 11.92
N GLU A 698 -68.33 -4.80 11.56
CA GLU A 698 -68.73 -6.10 12.15
C GLU A 698 -67.85 -7.28 11.69
N GLN A 699 -67.42 -7.31 10.42
CA GLN A 699 -66.53 -8.38 9.91
C GLN A 699 -65.13 -8.28 10.52
N ASP A 700 -64.69 -7.07 10.84
CA ASP A 700 -63.43 -6.84 11.53
C ASP A 700 -63.40 -7.49 12.91
N PHE A 701 -64.52 -7.49 13.67
CA PHE A 701 -64.59 -8.15 14.98
C PHE A 701 -64.75 -9.68 14.91
N LEU A 702 -65.30 -10.22 13.83
CA LEU A 702 -65.53 -11.66 13.70
C LEU A 702 -64.27 -12.46 13.36
N PHE A 703 -63.39 -11.92 12.50
CA PHE A 703 -62.25 -12.69 11.98
C PHE A 703 -60.96 -11.89 11.87
N THR A 704 -61.01 -10.68 11.33
CA THR A 704 -59.81 -9.88 11.05
C THR A 704 -59.04 -9.49 12.32
N LEU A 705 -59.75 -8.99 13.34
CA LEU A 705 -59.17 -8.53 14.60
C LEU A 705 -58.69 -9.71 15.47
N PRO A 706 -59.48 -10.78 15.70
CA PRO A 706 -58.99 -11.94 16.43
C PRO A 706 -57.81 -12.65 15.74
N SER A 707 -57.82 -12.80 14.41
CA SER A 707 -56.71 -13.45 13.68
C SER A 707 -55.41 -12.64 13.78
N ARG A 708 -55.47 -11.31 13.71
CA ARG A 708 -54.30 -10.44 13.90
C ARG A 708 -53.80 -10.48 15.34
N LEU A 709 -54.70 -10.52 16.33
CA LEU A 709 -54.35 -10.67 17.73
C LEU A 709 -53.68 -12.03 18.01
N ILE A 710 -54.16 -13.11 17.37
CA ILE A 710 -53.54 -14.44 17.43
C ILE A 710 -52.12 -14.40 16.84
N MET A 711 -51.92 -13.80 15.67
CA MET A 711 -50.58 -13.64 15.09
C MET A 711 -49.65 -12.79 15.98
N GLY A 712 -50.16 -11.71 16.57
CA GLY A 712 -49.41 -10.87 17.52
C GLY A 712 -49.00 -11.62 18.79
N LEU A 713 -49.92 -12.34 19.42
CA LEU A 713 -49.65 -13.12 20.62
C LEU A 713 -48.70 -14.31 20.33
N ALA A 714 -48.85 -14.98 19.19
CA ALA A 714 -47.97 -16.09 18.79
C ALA A 714 -46.54 -15.62 18.48
N THR A 715 -46.39 -14.50 17.78
CA THR A 715 -45.06 -13.92 17.50
C THR A 715 -44.41 -13.37 18.76
N LEU A 716 -45.18 -12.78 19.69
CA LEU A 716 -44.69 -12.35 21.00
C LEU A 716 -44.21 -13.51 21.88
N PHE A 717 -44.93 -14.65 21.85
CA PHE A 717 -44.51 -15.88 22.53
C PHE A 717 -43.16 -16.38 21.99
N LEU A 718 -43.05 -16.51 20.66
CA LEU A 718 -41.81 -16.95 20.00
C LEU A 718 -40.63 -16.02 20.33
N SER A 719 -40.86 -14.70 20.29
CA SER A 719 -39.84 -13.69 20.62
C SER A 719 -39.37 -13.81 22.07
N THR A 720 -40.29 -13.89 23.03
CA THR A 720 -39.98 -13.96 24.47
C THR A 720 -39.21 -15.24 24.80
N SER A 721 -39.65 -16.39 24.26
CA SER A 721 -38.93 -17.66 24.41
C SER A 721 -37.52 -17.59 23.80
N SER A 722 -37.39 -17.06 22.59
CA SER A 722 -36.08 -16.90 21.93
C SER A 722 -35.13 -15.99 22.74
N MET A 723 -35.64 -14.88 23.28
CA MET A 723 -34.85 -13.94 24.09
C MET A 723 -34.38 -14.58 25.40
N MET A 724 -35.23 -15.37 26.07
CA MET A 724 -34.86 -16.06 27.31
C MET A 724 -33.87 -17.20 27.08
N ILE A 725 -33.98 -17.93 25.96
CA ILE A 725 -32.98 -18.93 25.56
C ILE A 725 -31.63 -18.24 25.29
N ALA A 726 -31.62 -17.14 24.54
CA ALA A 726 -30.39 -16.38 24.27
C ALA A 726 -29.76 -15.80 25.55
N PHE A 727 -30.59 -15.27 26.47
CA PHE A 727 -30.14 -14.78 27.77
C PHE A 727 -29.53 -15.91 28.62
N GLY A 728 -30.21 -17.06 28.68
CA GLY A 728 -29.71 -18.25 29.38
C GLY A 728 -28.39 -18.75 28.81
N ALA A 729 -28.28 -18.85 27.49
CA ALA A 729 -27.04 -19.19 26.80
C ALA A 729 -25.91 -18.20 27.10
N SER A 730 -26.21 -16.89 27.12
CA SER A 730 -25.22 -15.85 27.41
C SER A 730 -24.68 -15.92 28.84
N LEU A 731 -25.56 -16.10 29.83
CA LEU A 731 -25.15 -16.31 31.23
C LEU A 731 -24.32 -17.58 31.39
N TYR A 732 -24.66 -18.64 30.66
CA TYR A 732 -23.91 -19.89 30.68
C TYR A 732 -22.52 -19.72 30.06
N LEU A 733 -22.39 -18.96 28.97
CA LEU A 733 -21.08 -18.64 28.40
C LEU A 733 -20.21 -17.78 29.33
N LEU A 734 -20.82 -16.85 30.07
CA LEU A 734 -20.10 -15.94 30.97
C LEU A 734 -19.65 -16.60 32.27
N PHE A 735 -20.51 -17.44 32.88
CA PHE A 735 -20.28 -18.01 34.20
C PHE A 735 -20.08 -19.53 34.22
N GLY A 736 -20.48 -20.23 33.16
CA GLY A 736 -20.55 -21.69 33.10
C GLY A 736 -19.25 -22.40 32.74
N GLN A 737 -18.19 -21.67 32.35
CA GLN A 737 -16.89 -22.30 32.06
C GLN A 737 -16.32 -22.97 33.32
N GLY A 738 -16.43 -24.31 33.36
CA GLY A 738 -15.88 -25.17 34.42
C GLY A 738 -16.77 -25.40 35.65
N LYS A 739 -18.06 -25.01 35.62
CA LYS A 739 -18.97 -25.14 36.77
C LYS A 739 -20.40 -25.55 36.35
N ASP A 740 -20.63 -26.84 36.18
CA ASP A 740 -21.91 -27.40 35.71
C ASP A 740 -23.11 -27.08 36.63
N TRP A 741 -22.89 -26.85 37.93
CA TRP A 741 -23.95 -26.52 38.88
C TRP A 741 -24.65 -25.18 38.59
N ILE A 742 -23.98 -24.27 37.88
CA ILE A 742 -24.51 -22.93 37.52
C ILE A 742 -25.64 -23.06 36.48
N LEU A 743 -25.74 -24.19 35.80
CA LEU A 743 -26.78 -24.45 34.80
C LEU A 743 -28.19 -24.50 35.43
N ILE A 744 -28.30 -24.98 36.68
CA ILE A 744 -29.57 -25.07 37.43
C ILE A 744 -30.19 -23.69 37.69
N PRO A 745 -29.50 -22.71 38.31
CA PRO A 745 -30.06 -21.37 38.51
C PRO A 745 -30.30 -20.62 37.20
N ILE A 746 -29.49 -20.82 36.15
CA ILE A 746 -29.72 -20.23 34.83
C ILE A 746 -30.99 -20.78 34.18
N ALA A 747 -31.20 -22.10 34.24
CA ALA A 747 -32.42 -22.74 33.72
C ALA A 747 -33.66 -22.26 34.49
N ALA A 748 -33.56 -22.07 35.81
CA ALA A 748 -34.66 -21.52 36.61
C ALA A 748 -34.97 -20.05 36.23
N LEU A 749 -33.95 -19.20 36.11
CA LEU A 749 -34.08 -17.78 35.73
C LEU A 749 -34.65 -17.59 34.32
N SER A 750 -34.25 -18.42 33.36
CA SER A 750 -34.77 -18.39 31.98
C SER A 750 -36.15 -19.03 31.83
N GLY A 751 -36.45 -20.05 32.64
CA GLY A 751 -37.74 -20.75 32.62
C GLY A 751 -38.88 -19.97 33.28
N LEU A 752 -38.62 -19.27 34.39
CA LEU A 752 -39.65 -18.54 35.15
C LEU A 752 -40.46 -17.52 34.33
N PRO A 753 -39.85 -16.65 33.50
CA PRO A 753 -40.59 -15.72 32.66
C PRO A 753 -41.41 -16.44 31.57
N ILE A 754 -40.86 -17.50 30.97
CA ILE A 754 -41.55 -18.28 29.94
C ILE A 754 -42.77 -18.97 30.55
N THR A 755 -42.62 -19.64 31.68
CA THR A 755 -43.74 -20.33 32.35
C THR A 755 -44.80 -19.35 32.80
N CYS A 756 -44.42 -18.20 33.37
CA CYS A 756 -45.35 -17.13 33.75
C CYS A 756 -46.09 -16.57 32.52
N PHE A 757 -45.41 -16.39 31.40
CA PHE A 757 -46.05 -15.91 30.16
C PHE A 757 -47.00 -16.94 29.55
N VAL A 758 -46.61 -18.23 29.53
CA VAL A 758 -47.49 -19.34 29.11
C VAL A 758 -48.73 -19.37 29.99
N THR A 759 -48.60 -19.34 31.31
CA THR A 759 -49.77 -19.45 32.20
C THR A 759 -50.73 -18.28 32.07
N LEU A 760 -50.22 -17.06 31.82
CA LEU A 760 -51.05 -15.86 31.72
C LEU A 760 -51.66 -15.66 30.32
N GLN A 761 -50.92 -15.94 29.24
CA GLN A 761 -51.33 -15.57 27.88
C GLN A 761 -51.83 -16.74 27.03
N PHE A 762 -51.42 -17.97 27.34
CA PHE A 762 -51.85 -19.15 26.58
C PHE A 762 -53.36 -19.40 26.67
N PRO A 763 -54.05 -19.24 27.82
CA PRO A 763 -55.50 -19.41 27.87
C PRO A 763 -56.21 -18.43 26.93
N LEU A 764 -55.78 -17.17 26.91
CA LEU A 764 -56.32 -16.14 26.01
C LEU A 764 -56.09 -16.49 24.54
N LEU A 765 -54.91 -16.97 24.18
CA LEU A 765 -54.58 -17.41 22.82
C LEU A 765 -55.47 -18.58 22.37
N VAL A 766 -55.65 -19.58 23.23
CA VAL A 766 -56.49 -20.76 22.95
C VAL A 766 -57.96 -20.35 22.81
N GLU A 767 -58.44 -19.47 23.68
CA GLU A 767 -59.80 -18.94 23.62
C GLU A 767 -60.04 -18.16 22.32
N LEU A 768 -59.11 -17.27 21.93
CA LEU A 768 -59.17 -16.56 20.65
C LEU A 768 -59.18 -17.50 19.44
N ILE A 769 -58.31 -18.51 19.41
CA ILE A 769 -58.28 -19.50 18.31
C ILE A 769 -59.59 -20.28 18.25
N SER A 770 -60.09 -20.73 19.41
CA SER A 770 -61.35 -21.49 19.50
C SER A 770 -62.56 -20.66 19.09
N CYS A 771 -62.63 -19.38 19.47
CA CYS A 771 -63.72 -18.48 19.10
C CYS A 771 -63.68 -18.07 17.62
N THR A 772 -62.48 -17.97 17.03
CA THR A 772 -62.31 -17.52 15.62
C THR A 772 -62.41 -18.65 14.61
N TYR A 773 -61.87 -19.83 14.94
CA TYR A 773 -61.74 -20.98 14.03
C TYR A 773 -62.46 -22.25 14.51
N GLY A 774 -63.02 -22.26 15.72
CA GLY A 774 -63.72 -23.40 16.30
C GLY A 774 -65.16 -23.56 15.81
N ARG A 775 -65.88 -24.56 16.36
CA ARG A 775 -67.29 -24.80 16.01
C ARG A 775 -68.13 -23.58 16.40
N GLY A 776 -68.89 -23.04 15.43
CA GLY A 776 -69.85 -21.98 15.70
C GLY A 776 -70.85 -22.39 16.78
N LEU A 777 -71.43 -21.40 17.47
CA LEU A 777 -72.29 -21.55 18.67
C LEU A 777 -73.42 -22.60 18.53
N PHE A 778 -73.80 -22.98 17.30
CA PHE A 778 -74.84 -23.94 16.99
C PHE A 778 -74.34 -25.31 16.48
N GLY A 779 -73.06 -25.63 16.62
CA GLY A 779 -72.50 -26.95 16.28
C GLY A 779 -72.46 -27.30 14.79
N LYS A 780 -72.78 -26.36 13.89
CA LYS A 780 -72.61 -26.54 12.43
C LYS A 780 -71.18 -26.17 12.01
N GLN A 781 -70.52 -27.08 11.30
CA GLN A 781 -69.27 -26.79 10.60
C GLN A 781 -69.55 -25.73 9.52
N SER A 782 -68.72 -24.69 9.50
CA SER A 782 -68.72 -23.67 8.46
C SER A 782 -68.03 -24.23 7.20
N ASP A 783 -68.78 -24.48 6.13
CA ASP A 783 -68.27 -24.84 4.80
C ASP A 783 -67.70 -23.62 4.04
N ARG A 784 -66.90 -22.78 4.69
CA ARG A 784 -66.17 -21.70 4.00
C ARG A 784 -64.67 -21.99 4.01
N PRO A 785 -64.04 -22.11 2.81
CA PRO A 785 -62.62 -22.34 2.72
C PRO A 785 -61.88 -21.10 3.21
N PHE A 786 -60.84 -21.33 4.00
CA PHE A 786 -59.84 -20.35 4.44
C PHE A 786 -59.50 -19.39 3.28
N TYR A 787 -59.75 -18.09 3.48
CA TYR A 787 -59.14 -17.00 2.72
C TYR A 787 -58.06 -16.34 3.55
#